data_AF-A0A1C4ZZA2-F1
#
_entry.id   AF-A0A1C4ZZA2-F1
#
_cell.length_a   1.000
_cell.length_b   1.000
_cell.length_c   1.000
_cell.angle_alpha   90.00
_cell.angle_beta   90.00
_cell.angle_gamma   90.00
#
_symmetry.space_group_name_H-M   'P 1'
#
loop_
_entity.id
_entity.type
_entity.pdbx_description
1 polymer ?
#
loop_
_entity_poly.entity_id
_entity_poly.type
_entity_poly.pdbx_seq_one_letter_code
_entity_poly.pdbx_strand_id
1 'polypeptide(L)'
;MANIVPRRDLATLIVDGLEIGTGKQDSGAIGEIFGAFDIDLDAIAWPLRGKVDEKRLIRREAARQLAESAPSLSALVSELLRCGGRYTAMVRDIYARLAKHAVTTGGPRTFRISRDGLDVAGLTISEAFIERIRSLERTVRAVETGTIDEDAVRSFVLWDGGGLYGTWPVDSADGFRLPDALLHLAWLRPALQARAEHEPAWSGPLAVIGAAENAGKALVAAGERLVRAHLANLDRAPVFRLTDVDPQLHEWPKQVATAEPAGRPGQRVLVATATPEHLHGVNEPSDIGLDEHLDAVVLPGSGRGRQSNLEELAGFIAMWRLGHWPTARRADLELRLFATPDTLATWLNQLRTACDEASEWLQRRVFRKTGSMSVEVLHRAVQEYLNLPLWQNRSLLYEVWVLCATLDAAEHAGWIVELPGLLQDGDVWRLSEGRTDRPVGMLRHGATPAAHLEVWREPARVAGGVELTPDVAVSTPGDHRRDLLVVEAKDQYEMRLGRVRPLSDGMPDPNDKTPIGVALRYANGLRPRATWVCNHCDIKPRQQPEVNRGDFWTRMHLAGQFRPGNVPPEFGASVSWALSPGAAEHRVAAPPEPRGLVLVIDVTASMHTYLTAALARLGAAEWSSFDQIRAVLYSDHGYPEPFLVRKFGPAPTMAALLEAVAVAPSGHGGDVEEALEDAMQRCRELVDDLGPQVILVLTDAPAHTADRCPYGIDVQVETRALLRAGCRVYVASDHQPARDATWAAFAGHPGFRKAPLSEFMGREGARG
;
A
#
# COMPACT_ATOMS: atom_id res chain seq x y z
N MET A 1 -42.30 -10.26 5.91
CA MET A 1 -41.94 -10.01 7.33
C MET A 1 -41.12 -11.13 7.98
N ALA A 2 -41.36 -12.42 7.69
CA ALA A 2 -40.65 -13.54 8.34
C ALA A 2 -39.10 -13.56 8.18
N ASN A 3 -38.54 -12.95 7.12
CA ASN A 3 -37.08 -12.90 6.86
C ASN A 3 -36.36 -11.66 7.43
N ILE A 4 -37.06 -10.75 8.13
CA ILE A 4 -36.48 -9.51 8.67
C ILE A 4 -35.89 -9.74 10.06
N VAL A 5 -36.53 -10.56 10.90
CA VAL A 5 -36.10 -10.83 12.28
C VAL A 5 -34.72 -11.51 12.32
N PRO A 6 -34.47 -12.63 11.60
CA PRO A 6 -33.16 -13.28 11.58
C PRO A 6 -32.01 -12.38 11.11
N ARG A 7 -32.31 -11.46 10.18
CA ARG A 7 -31.34 -10.53 9.60
C ARG A 7 -30.97 -9.42 10.56
N ARG A 8 -31.96 -8.90 11.30
CA ARG A 8 -31.76 -7.89 12.33
C ARG A 8 -30.96 -8.44 13.51
N ASP A 9 -31.23 -9.69 13.91
CA ASP A 9 -30.49 -10.34 14.99
C ASP A 9 -29.03 -10.57 14.58
N LEU A 10 -28.79 -11.06 13.35
CA LEU A 10 -27.44 -11.20 12.82
C LEU A 10 -26.70 -9.86 12.68
N ALA A 11 -27.37 -8.82 12.16
CA ALA A 11 -26.78 -7.49 12.06
C ALA A 11 -26.41 -6.94 13.44
N THR A 12 -27.24 -7.21 14.47
CA THR A 12 -26.95 -6.84 15.86
C THR A 12 -25.70 -7.56 16.35
N LEU A 13 -25.59 -8.88 16.13
CA LEU A 13 -24.37 -9.63 16.47
C LEU A 13 -23.11 -9.05 15.80
N ILE A 14 -23.17 -8.74 14.50
CA ILE A 14 -22.04 -8.17 13.77
C ILE A 14 -21.63 -6.84 14.38
N VAL A 15 -22.59 -5.95 14.61
CA VAL A 15 -22.34 -4.63 15.21
C VAL A 15 -21.75 -4.73 16.61
N ASP A 16 -22.26 -5.65 17.44
CA ASP A 16 -21.77 -5.87 18.79
C ASP A 16 -20.37 -6.51 18.80
N GLY A 17 -20.15 -7.54 17.96
CA GLY A 17 -18.86 -8.22 17.83
C GLY A 17 -17.76 -7.34 17.24
N LEU A 18 -18.12 -6.35 16.43
CA LEU A 18 -17.19 -5.33 15.92
C LEU A 18 -16.96 -4.17 16.90
N GLU A 19 -17.63 -4.18 18.07
CA GLU A 19 -17.53 -3.15 19.12
C GLU A 19 -17.85 -1.72 18.63
N ILE A 20 -18.79 -1.55 17.69
CA ILE A 20 -19.12 -0.24 17.10
C ILE A 20 -19.48 0.80 18.18
N GLY A 21 -19.01 2.04 18.03
CA GLY A 21 -19.29 3.14 18.96
C GLY A 21 -18.42 3.14 20.24
N THR A 22 -17.46 2.22 20.40
CA THR A 22 -16.55 2.24 21.55
C THR A 22 -15.42 3.26 21.44
N GLY A 23 -15.22 3.87 20.27
CA GLY A 23 -14.06 4.71 19.97
C GLY A 23 -12.84 3.93 19.46
N LYS A 24 -12.85 2.59 19.57
CA LYS A 24 -11.90 1.69 18.90
C LYS A 24 -12.26 1.51 17.41
N GLN A 25 -12.54 2.61 16.71
CA GLN A 25 -12.95 2.56 15.31
C GLN A 25 -11.75 2.19 14.44
N ASP A 26 -11.52 0.88 14.31
CA ASP A 26 -10.89 0.32 13.13
C ASP A 26 -11.86 0.55 11.97
N SER A 27 -11.66 1.64 11.24
CA SER A 27 -12.47 2.00 10.07
C SER A 27 -12.29 1.02 8.91
N GLY A 28 -11.31 0.09 8.96
CA GLY A 28 -11.06 -0.91 7.93
C GLY A 28 -12.20 -1.93 7.82
N ALA A 29 -12.20 -2.99 8.64
CA ALA A 29 -13.24 -4.02 8.56
C ALA A 29 -14.66 -3.49 8.80
N ILE A 30 -14.81 -2.50 9.68
CA ILE A 30 -16.10 -1.88 9.96
C ILE A 30 -16.56 -1.05 8.75
N GLY A 31 -15.70 -0.17 8.22
CA GLY A 31 -16.04 0.65 7.05
C GLY A 31 -16.27 -0.17 5.79
N GLU A 32 -15.60 -1.30 5.64
CA GLU A 32 -15.81 -2.18 4.49
C GLU A 32 -17.10 -2.99 4.54
N ILE A 33 -17.46 -3.54 5.70
CA ILE A 33 -18.74 -4.26 5.84
C ILE A 33 -19.90 -3.28 5.59
N PHE A 34 -19.82 -2.07 6.13
CA PHE A 34 -20.86 -1.06 5.98
C PHE A 34 -20.87 -0.43 4.59
N GLY A 35 -19.69 -0.13 4.03
CA GLY A 35 -19.52 0.41 2.69
C GLY A 35 -19.96 -0.56 1.59
N ALA A 36 -19.85 -1.88 1.80
CA ALA A 36 -20.40 -2.89 0.88
C ALA A 36 -21.94 -2.81 0.72
N PHE A 37 -22.62 -2.13 1.65
CA PHE A 37 -24.06 -1.87 1.61
C PHE A 37 -24.40 -0.37 1.53
N ASP A 38 -23.45 0.46 1.08
CA ASP A 38 -23.59 1.91 0.94
C ASP A 38 -23.99 2.65 2.24
N ILE A 39 -23.53 2.14 3.40
CA ILE A 39 -23.83 2.75 4.70
C ILE A 39 -22.66 3.60 5.18
N ASP A 40 -22.93 4.89 5.41
CA ASP A 40 -22.00 5.83 6.03
C ASP A 40 -22.19 5.83 7.56
N LEU A 41 -21.23 5.24 8.27
CA LEU A 41 -21.26 5.19 9.74
C LEU A 41 -21.05 6.54 10.41
N ASP A 42 -20.33 7.48 9.77
CA ASP A 42 -20.17 8.83 10.30
C ASP A 42 -21.48 9.60 10.22
N ALA A 43 -22.24 9.41 9.13
CA ALA A 43 -23.59 9.94 9.01
C ALA A 43 -24.55 9.37 10.08
N ILE A 44 -24.33 8.13 10.55
CA ILE A 44 -25.07 7.53 11.67
C ILE A 44 -24.62 8.11 13.01
N ALA A 45 -23.31 8.24 13.22
CA ALA A 45 -22.74 8.64 14.51
C ALA A 45 -22.94 10.13 14.80
N TRP A 46 -22.78 11.00 13.79
CA TRP A 46 -22.79 12.45 13.94
C TRP A 46 -24.05 13.01 14.64
N PRO A 47 -25.28 12.63 14.26
CA PRO A 47 -26.50 13.12 14.91
C PRO A 47 -26.72 12.57 16.33
N LEU A 48 -25.91 11.59 16.75
CA LEU A 48 -26.02 10.90 18.03
C LEU A 48 -24.94 11.32 19.04
N ARG A 49 -23.91 12.07 18.60
CA ARG A 49 -22.83 12.55 19.46
C ARG A 49 -23.35 13.37 20.63
N GLY A 50 -22.89 13.05 21.84
CA GLY A 50 -23.25 13.75 23.06
C GLY A 50 -24.61 13.37 23.66
N LYS A 51 -25.31 12.37 23.11
CA LYS A 51 -26.55 11.85 23.69
C LYS A 51 -26.26 10.87 24.83
N VAL A 52 -27.16 10.81 25.82
CA VAL A 52 -27.18 9.73 26.82
C VAL A 52 -27.34 8.40 26.07
N ASP A 53 -26.55 7.40 26.41
CA ASP A 53 -26.47 6.11 25.72
C ASP A 53 -26.01 6.17 24.24
N GLU A 54 -25.23 7.20 23.86
CA GLU A 54 -24.67 7.37 22.50
C GLU A 54 -24.20 6.05 21.87
N LYS A 55 -23.36 5.28 22.56
CA LYS A 55 -22.82 4.00 22.04
C LYS A 55 -23.93 3.01 21.68
N ARG A 56 -24.92 2.87 22.56
CA ARG A 56 -26.06 1.96 22.37
C ARG A 56 -26.97 2.44 21.24
N LEU A 57 -27.16 3.75 21.10
CA LEU A 57 -27.94 4.35 20.03
C LEU A 57 -27.25 4.15 18.67
N ILE A 58 -25.94 4.39 18.59
CA ILE A 58 -25.14 4.16 17.37
C ILE A 58 -25.23 2.69 16.96
N ARG A 59 -25.01 1.74 17.89
CA ARG A 59 -25.09 0.31 17.59
C ARG A 59 -26.48 -0.09 17.09
N ARG A 60 -27.53 0.35 17.77
CA ARG A 60 -28.92 0.03 17.39
C ARG A 60 -29.24 0.53 15.98
N GLU A 61 -28.81 1.74 15.66
CA GLU A 61 -29.07 2.36 14.36
C GLU A 61 -28.21 1.72 13.26
N ALA A 62 -26.94 1.45 13.53
CA ALA A 62 -26.05 0.73 12.62
C ALA A 62 -26.60 -0.67 12.30
N ALA A 63 -27.05 -1.43 13.30
CA ALA A 63 -27.64 -2.75 13.11
C ALA A 63 -28.94 -2.71 12.29
N ARG A 64 -29.75 -1.67 12.51
CA ARG A 64 -30.97 -1.43 11.74
C ARG A 64 -30.66 -1.17 10.27
N GLN A 65 -29.78 -0.22 9.98
CA GLN A 65 -29.41 0.12 8.60
C GLN A 65 -28.70 -1.04 7.89
N LEU A 66 -27.82 -1.76 8.60
CA LEU A 66 -27.15 -2.94 8.07
C LEU A 66 -28.15 -4.05 7.68
N ALA A 67 -29.16 -4.30 8.52
CA ALA A 67 -30.22 -5.26 8.20
C ALA A 67 -31.11 -4.80 7.04
N GLU A 68 -31.45 -3.52 6.96
CA GLU A 68 -32.31 -2.98 5.90
C GLU A 68 -31.61 -2.93 4.54
N SER A 69 -30.33 -2.57 4.52
CA SER A 69 -29.54 -2.38 3.30
C SER A 69 -29.02 -3.70 2.73
N ALA A 70 -28.75 -4.69 3.59
CA ALA A 70 -28.31 -5.99 3.10
C ALA A 70 -29.47 -6.76 2.42
N PRO A 71 -29.30 -7.22 1.17
CA PRO A 71 -30.39 -7.86 0.41
C PRO A 71 -30.82 -9.21 1.00
N SER A 72 -29.92 -9.91 1.71
CA SER A 72 -30.19 -11.20 2.33
C SER A 72 -29.30 -11.48 3.55
N LEU A 73 -29.67 -12.49 4.35
CA LEU A 73 -28.85 -12.99 5.45
C LEU A 73 -27.48 -13.48 4.95
N SER A 74 -27.48 -14.17 3.81
CA SER A 74 -26.25 -14.65 3.15
C SER A 74 -25.38 -13.51 2.62
N ALA A 75 -25.97 -12.35 2.26
CA ALA A 75 -25.19 -11.15 1.94
C ALA A 75 -24.37 -10.67 3.13
N LEU A 76 -25.00 -10.54 4.30
CA LEU A 76 -24.31 -10.16 5.54
C LEU A 76 -23.20 -11.14 5.91
N VAL A 77 -23.51 -12.44 5.84
CA VAL A 77 -22.53 -13.49 6.12
C VAL A 77 -21.36 -13.46 5.13
N SER A 78 -21.65 -13.22 3.85
CA SER A 78 -20.65 -13.13 2.79
C SER A 78 -19.66 -11.99 3.04
N GLU A 79 -20.16 -10.79 3.34
CA GLU A 79 -19.31 -9.64 3.63
C GLU A 79 -18.53 -9.81 4.93
N LEU A 80 -19.16 -10.41 5.96
CA LEU A 80 -18.47 -10.75 7.20
C LEU A 80 -17.30 -11.71 6.95
N LEU A 81 -17.51 -12.77 6.17
CA LEU A 81 -16.47 -13.74 5.83
C LEU A 81 -15.41 -13.16 4.89
N ARG A 82 -15.78 -12.28 3.96
CA ARG A 82 -14.81 -11.58 3.10
C ARG A 82 -13.88 -10.71 3.94
N CYS A 83 -14.43 -9.96 4.89
CA CYS A 83 -13.63 -9.13 5.79
C CYS A 83 -12.81 -9.98 6.77
N GLY A 84 -13.43 -10.99 7.38
CA GLY A 84 -12.78 -11.91 8.31
C GLY A 84 -11.67 -12.75 7.66
N GLY A 85 -11.83 -13.13 6.39
CA GLY A 85 -10.87 -13.93 5.64
C GLY A 85 -9.49 -13.28 5.55
N ARG A 86 -9.41 -11.94 5.56
CA ARG A 86 -8.11 -11.24 5.62
C ARG A 86 -7.40 -11.43 6.94
N TYR A 87 -8.11 -11.35 8.07
CA TYR A 87 -7.54 -11.65 9.37
C TYR A 87 -7.16 -13.13 9.50
N THR A 88 -7.94 -14.03 8.89
CA THR A 88 -7.60 -15.45 8.77
C THR A 88 -6.28 -15.65 8.00
N ALA A 89 -6.12 -14.99 6.85
CA ALA A 89 -4.86 -14.97 6.11
C ALA A 89 -3.73 -14.39 6.96
N MET A 90 -4.01 -13.33 7.74
CA MET A 90 -3.03 -12.73 8.63
C MET A 90 -2.48 -13.70 9.68
N VAL A 91 -3.39 -14.38 10.36
CA VAL A 91 -3.05 -15.41 11.33
C VAL A 91 -2.23 -16.54 10.69
N ARG A 92 -2.57 -16.93 9.45
CA ARG A 92 -1.85 -17.99 8.72
C ARG A 92 -0.41 -17.59 8.38
N ASP A 93 -0.16 -16.40 7.82
CA ASP A 93 1.21 -16.07 7.42
C ASP A 93 2.08 -15.69 8.62
N ILE A 94 1.50 -15.11 9.69
CA ILE A 94 2.20 -14.99 10.99
C ILE A 94 2.60 -16.37 11.49
N TYR A 95 1.66 -17.32 11.51
CA TYR A 95 1.95 -18.68 11.96
C TYR A 95 3.05 -19.33 11.12
N ALA A 96 2.95 -19.27 9.79
CA ALA A 96 3.94 -19.85 8.90
C ALA A 96 5.34 -19.26 9.14
N ARG A 97 5.42 -17.94 9.37
CA ARG A 97 6.68 -17.26 9.66
C ARG A 97 7.28 -17.67 11.00
N LEU A 98 6.48 -17.71 12.05
CA LEU A 98 6.93 -18.10 13.39
C LEU A 98 7.30 -19.58 13.44
N ALA A 99 6.53 -20.44 12.76
CA ALA A 99 6.83 -21.87 12.61
C ALA A 99 8.14 -22.11 11.88
N LYS A 100 8.44 -21.34 10.81
CA LYS A 100 9.76 -21.37 10.13
C LYS A 100 10.89 -21.08 11.12
N HIS A 101 10.73 -20.07 11.97
CA HIS A 101 11.72 -19.75 13.00
C HIS A 101 11.86 -20.89 14.03
N ALA A 102 10.74 -21.41 14.54
CA ALA A 102 10.75 -22.52 15.50
C ALA A 102 11.43 -23.78 14.95
N VAL A 103 11.27 -24.10 13.66
CA VAL A 103 11.99 -25.22 13.02
C VAL A 103 13.50 -25.02 13.07
N THR A 104 13.98 -23.79 12.87
CA THR A 104 15.42 -23.49 12.91
C THR A 104 16.01 -23.48 14.32
N THR A 105 15.21 -23.17 15.35
CA THR A 105 15.66 -23.03 16.75
C THR A 105 15.27 -24.20 17.65
N GLY A 106 14.49 -25.16 17.15
CA GLY A 106 13.90 -26.24 17.98
C GLY A 106 12.76 -25.74 18.89
N GLY A 107 12.13 -24.63 18.52
CA GLY A 107 11.14 -23.90 19.32
C GLY A 107 9.70 -24.44 19.24
N PRO A 108 8.74 -23.68 19.79
CA PRO A 108 7.36 -24.12 20.00
C PRO A 108 6.52 -24.18 18.73
N ARG A 109 5.42 -24.97 18.76
CA ARG A 109 4.39 -24.99 17.68
C ARG A 109 3.15 -24.14 18.00
N THR A 110 3.09 -23.59 19.20
CA THR A 110 2.05 -22.68 19.67
C THR A 110 2.69 -21.37 20.11
N PHE A 111 2.24 -20.26 19.53
CA PHE A 111 2.81 -18.94 19.78
C PHE A 111 1.82 -18.09 20.58
N ARG A 112 2.24 -17.60 21.75
CA ARG A 112 1.46 -16.65 22.55
C ARG A 112 2.06 -15.27 22.35
N ILE A 113 1.21 -14.30 22.03
CA ILE A 113 1.61 -12.93 21.72
C ILE A 113 0.79 -12.00 22.61
N SER A 114 1.43 -11.06 23.28
CA SER A 114 0.74 -10.08 24.13
C SER A 114 1.39 -8.71 24.05
N ARG A 115 0.59 -7.68 24.34
CA ARG A 115 1.11 -6.34 24.58
C ARG A 115 1.47 -6.17 26.06
N ASP A 116 2.67 -5.70 26.35
CA ASP A 116 3.12 -5.46 27.71
C ASP A 116 2.49 -4.18 28.26
N GLY A 117 1.91 -4.25 29.47
CA GLY A 117 1.28 -3.12 30.16
C GLY A 117 -0.22 -2.93 29.90
N LEU A 118 -0.84 -3.75 29.04
CA LEU A 118 -2.28 -3.77 28.84
C LEU A 118 -2.95 -5.02 29.42
N ASP A 119 -4.09 -4.83 30.09
CA ASP A 119 -4.98 -5.92 30.51
C ASP A 119 -5.88 -6.37 29.35
N VAL A 120 -5.26 -6.73 28.23
CA VAL A 120 -5.94 -7.27 27.05
C VAL A 120 -5.53 -8.72 26.87
N ALA A 121 -6.51 -9.59 26.62
CA ALA A 121 -6.27 -11.01 26.39
C ALA A 121 -5.31 -11.20 25.21
N GLY A 122 -4.13 -11.79 25.47
CA GLY A 122 -3.13 -12.07 24.44
C GLY A 122 -3.66 -12.99 23.33
N LEU A 123 -3.04 -12.92 22.16
CA LEU A 123 -3.35 -13.74 21.00
C LEU A 123 -2.54 -15.04 21.06
N THR A 124 -3.23 -16.19 21.02
CA THR A 124 -2.57 -17.50 20.87
C THR A 124 -2.81 -18.04 19.48
N ILE A 125 -1.73 -18.29 18.73
CA ILE A 125 -1.78 -18.85 17.37
C ILE A 125 -1.16 -20.24 17.36
N SER A 126 -1.89 -21.21 16.80
CA SER A 126 -1.47 -22.60 16.63
C SER A 126 -2.20 -23.25 15.45
N GLU A 127 -1.75 -24.42 15.01
CA GLU A 127 -2.49 -25.22 14.00
C GLU A 127 -3.93 -25.49 14.41
N ALA A 128 -4.16 -25.80 15.71
CA ALA A 128 -5.50 -26.04 16.23
C ALA A 128 -6.38 -24.77 16.17
N PHE A 129 -5.79 -23.60 16.41
CA PHE A 129 -6.52 -22.34 16.26
C PHE A 129 -6.87 -22.05 14.79
N ILE A 130 -5.94 -22.27 13.87
CA ILE A 130 -6.16 -22.13 12.42
C ILE A 130 -7.26 -23.09 11.95
N GLU A 131 -7.23 -24.35 12.39
CA GLU A 131 -8.26 -25.31 12.02
C GLU A 131 -9.63 -24.96 12.64
N ARG A 132 -9.65 -24.39 13.84
CA ARG A 132 -10.89 -23.85 14.42
C ARG A 132 -11.47 -22.72 13.58
N ILE A 133 -10.63 -21.79 13.11
CA ILE A 133 -11.06 -20.71 12.18
C ILE A 133 -11.64 -21.33 10.91
N ARG A 134 -10.94 -22.27 10.27
CA ARG A 134 -11.40 -22.95 9.04
C ARG A 134 -12.72 -23.69 9.26
N SER A 135 -12.86 -24.41 10.36
CA SER A 135 -14.08 -25.14 10.72
C SER A 135 -15.27 -24.18 10.90
N LEU A 136 -15.04 -23.04 11.58
CA LEU A 136 -16.06 -22.00 11.73
C LEU A 136 -16.40 -21.34 10.41
N GLU A 137 -15.43 -20.99 9.57
CA GLU A 137 -15.69 -20.45 8.24
C GLU A 137 -16.47 -21.45 7.37
N ARG A 138 -16.13 -22.74 7.39
CA ARG A 138 -16.92 -23.79 6.70
C ARG A 138 -18.35 -23.87 7.23
N THR A 139 -18.53 -23.79 8.54
CA THR A 139 -19.85 -23.81 9.20
C THR A 139 -20.67 -22.57 8.86
N VAL A 140 -20.05 -21.38 8.87
CA VAL A 140 -20.71 -20.12 8.53
C VAL A 140 -20.97 -20.03 7.02
N ARG A 141 -20.15 -20.64 6.17
CA ARG A 141 -20.40 -20.77 4.72
C ARG A 141 -21.53 -21.77 4.42
N ALA A 142 -21.85 -22.68 5.34
CA ALA A 142 -22.91 -23.68 5.21
C ALA A 142 -24.34 -23.11 5.15
N VAL A 143 -24.52 -21.79 5.31
CA VAL A 143 -25.84 -21.11 5.38
C VAL A 143 -26.71 -21.37 4.17
N GLU A 144 -26.10 -21.58 3.02
CA GLU A 144 -26.77 -21.88 1.77
C GLU A 144 -26.19 -23.16 1.18
N THR A 145 -26.65 -24.30 1.69
CA THR A 145 -26.42 -25.59 1.03
C THR A 145 -27.59 -25.85 0.10
N GLY A 146 -27.30 -25.78 -1.19
CA GLY A 146 -28.25 -26.01 -2.26
C GLY A 146 -27.65 -26.86 -3.35
N THR A 147 -28.51 -27.45 -4.16
CA THR A 147 -28.12 -27.97 -5.46
C THR A 147 -28.10 -26.83 -6.44
N ILE A 148 -27.04 -26.77 -7.25
CA ILE A 148 -26.92 -25.82 -8.34
C ILE A 148 -27.45 -26.54 -9.59
N ASP A 149 -28.36 -25.89 -10.29
CA ASP A 149 -28.82 -26.32 -11.60
C ASP A 149 -27.74 -25.97 -12.64
N GLU A 150 -26.74 -26.84 -12.79
CA GLU A 150 -25.58 -26.58 -13.65
C GLU A 150 -25.99 -26.39 -15.13
N ASP A 151 -27.06 -27.04 -15.58
CA ASP A 151 -27.59 -26.85 -16.93
C ASP A 151 -28.14 -25.42 -17.11
N ALA A 152 -28.81 -24.88 -16.09
CA ALA A 152 -29.23 -23.48 -16.12
C ALA A 152 -28.02 -22.52 -16.13
N VAL A 153 -26.95 -22.80 -15.37
CA VAL A 153 -25.71 -22.01 -15.44
C VAL A 153 -25.14 -22.01 -16.85
N ARG A 154 -25.13 -23.18 -17.51
CA ARG A 154 -24.64 -23.32 -18.88
C ARG A 154 -25.36 -22.40 -19.84
N SER A 155 -26.69 -22.39 -19.83
CA SER A 155 -27.47 -21.54 -20.72
C SER A 155 -27.29 -20.04 -20.42
N PHE A 156 -26.77 -19.68 -19.24
CA PHE A 156 -26.49 -18.30 -18.84
C PHE A 156 -25.09 -17.79 -19.22
N VAL A 157 -24.03 -18.60 -19.15
CA VAL A 157 -22.63 -18.14 -19.37
C VAL A 157 -21.94 -18.77 -20.58
N LEU A 158 -22.59 -19.71 -21.27
CA LEU A 158 -22.03 -20.53 -22.37
C LEU A 158 -20.81 -19.91 -23.08
N TRP A 159 -19.65 -20.53 -22.92
CA TRP A 159 -18.37 -20.06 -23.47
C TRP A 159 -17.73 -21.07 -24.44
N ASP A 160 -17.24 -20.60 -25.58
CA ASP A 160 -16.52 -21.41 -26.59
C ASP A 160 -15.00 -21.14 -26.69
N GLY A 161 -14.43 -20.40 -25.74
CA GLY A 161 -13.04 -19.93 -25.79
C GLY A 161 -12.81 -18.59 -26.50
N GLY A 162 -13.81 -18.06 -27.23
CA GLY A 162 -13.73 -16.79 -27.95
C GLY A 162 -14.81 -15.74 -27.62
N GLY A 163 -15.96 -16.16 -27.10
CA GLY A 163 -16.99 -15.23 -26.62
C GLY A 163 -17.95 -15.87 -25.62
N LEU A 164 -18.71 -15.03 -24.90
CA LEU A 164 -19.79 -15.48 -24.04
C LEU A 164 -21.11 -15.38 -24.83
N TYR A 165 -21.82 -16.50 -24.98
CA TYR A 165 -23.03 -16.59 -25.81
C TYR A 165 -24.32 -16.69 -25.02
N GLY A 166 -24.23 -16.82 -23.70
CA GLY A 166 -25.41 -16.88 -22.85
C GLY A 166 -26.31 -15.67 -23.05
N THR A 167 -27.59 -15.93 -23.25
CA THR A 167 -28.61 -14.91 -23.53
C THR A 167 -29.48 -14.65 -22.31
N TRP A 168 -30.01 -13.44 -22.22
CA TRP A 168 -31.04 -13.06 -21.26
C TRP A 168 -32.30 -12.52 -21.97
N PRO A 169 -33.49 -13.08 -21.71
CA PRO A 169 -33.74 -14.28 -20.93
C PRO A 169 -33.03 -15.51 -21.50
N VAL A 170 -32.82 -16.50 -20.62
CA VAL A 170 -32.15 -17.76 -20.96
C VAL A 170 -32.91 -18.49 -22.09
N ASP A 171 -32.17 -19.10 -23.02
CA ASP A 171 -32.68 -19.82 -24.20
C ASP A 171 -33.54 -18.97 -25.16
N SER A 172 -33.45 -17.64 -25.07
CA SER A 172 -34.14 -16.73 -25.99
C SER A 172 -33.31 -16.49 -27.26
N ALA A 173 -33.87 -16.82 -28.43
CA ALA A 173 -33.22 -16.59 -29.73
C ALA A 173 -32.92 -15.10 -30.00
N ASP A 174 -33.78 -14.21 -29.48
CA ASP A 174 -33.62 -12.76 -29.55
C ASP A 174 -33.07 -12.16 -28.23
N GLY A 175 -32.55 -13.03 -27.35
CA GLY A 175 -32.09 -12.65 -26.03
C GLY A 175 -30.84 -11.79 -26.07
N PHE A 176 -30.72 -10.92 -25.07
CA PHE A 176 -29.59 -10.04 -24.89
C PHE A 176 -28.39 -10.85 -24.40
N ARG A 177 -27.25 -10.85 -25.13
CA ARG A 177 -26.02 -11.56 -24.70
C ARG A 177 -25.43 -10.89 -23.46
N LEU A 178 -25.99 -11.18 -22.31
CA LEU A 178 -25.85 -10.38 -21.09
C LEU A 178 -24.43 -10.42 -20.52
N PRO A 179 -23.76 -11.59 -20.37
CA PRO A 179 -22.39 -11.62 -19.89
C PRO A 179 -21.41 -10.87 -20.82
N ASP A 180 -21.53 -11.07 -22.14
CA ASP A 180 -20.75 -10.38 -23.18
C ASP A 180 -20.95 -8.86 -23.14
N ALA A 181 -22.21 -8.42 -23.12
CA ALA A 181 -22.59 -7.02 -23.00
C ALA A 181 -22.04 -6.38 -21.71
N LEU A 182 -22.07 -7.12 -20.61
CA LEU A 182 -21.56 -6.63 -19.34
C LEU A 182 -20.05 -6.42 -19.39
N LEU A 183 -19.26 -7.39 -19.89
CA LEU A 183 -17.80 -7.24 -20.01
C LEU A 183 -17.39 -6.01 -20.84
N HIS A 184 -18.18 -5.63 -21.85
CA HIS A 184 -17.91 -4.44 -22.66
C HIS A 184 -17.99 -3.11 -21.89
N LEU A 185 -18.60 -3.05 -20.69
CA LEU A 185 -18.57 -1.83 -19.86
C LEU A 185 -17.14 -1.37 -19.54
N ALA A 186 -16.19 -2.30 -19.47
CA ALA A 186 -14.78 -2.02 -19.17
C ALA A 186 -14.13 -1.06 -20.17
N TRP A 187 -14.45 -1.15 -21.46
CA TRP A 187 -13.97 -0.21 -22.49
C TRP A 187 -14.97 0.91 -22.79
N LEU A 188 -16.27 0.65 -22.64
CA LEU A 188 -17.32 1.65 -22.91
C LEU A 188 -17.23 2.84 -21.96
N ARG A 189 -16.95 2.61 -20.67
CA ARG A 189 -16.84 3.70 -19.69
C ARG A 189 -15.75 4.72 -20.04
N PRO A 190 -14.47 4.34 -20.22
CA PRO A 190 -13.44 5.31 -20.56
C PRO A 190 -13.69 5.98 -21.92
N ALA A 191 -14.22 5.25 -22.91
CA ALA A 191 -14.58 5.83 -24.21
C ALA A 191 -15.70 6.87 -24.09
N LEU A 192 -16.74 6.58 -23.31
CA LEU A 192 -17.86 7.49 -23.07
C LEU A 192 -17.42 8.71 -22.26
N GLN A 193 -16.55 8.54 -21.28
CA GLN A 193 -16.00 9.64 -20.50
C GLN A 193 -15.20 10.60 -21.38
N ALA A 194 -14.25 10.08 -22.18
CA ALA A 194 -13.48 10.89 -23.13
C ALA A 194 -14.39 11.63 -24.13
N ARG A 195 -15.47 10.99 -24.57
CA ARG A 195 -16.42 11.63 -25.48
C ARG A 195 -17.25 12.73 -24.81
N ALA A 196 -17.71 12.50 -23.59
CA ALA A 196 -18.49 13.47 -22.82
C ALA A 196 -17.69 14.73 -22.43
N GLU A 197 -16.36 14.63 -22.35
CA GLU A 197 -15.46 15.78 -22.15
C GLU A 197 -15.49 16.76 -23.34
N HIS A 198 -15.78 16.27 -24.55
CA HIS A 198 -15.79 17.07 -25.77
C HIS A 198 -17.20 17.36 -26.31
N GLU A 199 -18.15 16.47 -26.02
CA GLU A 199 -19.52 16.54 -26.51
C GLU A 199 -20.53 16.43 -25.34
N PRO A 200 -21.05 17.57 -24.81
CA PRO A 200 -21.93 17.57 -23.63
C PRO A 200 -23.20 16.72 -23.74
N ALA A 201 -23.68 16.44 -24.96
CA ALA A 201 -24.82 15.58 -25.22
C ALA A 201 -24.64 14.13 -24.69
N TRP A 202 -23.39 13.71 -24.43
CA TRP A 202 -23.06 12.38 -23.90
C TRP A 202 -23.04 12.31 -22.36
N SER A 203 -23.27 13.43 -21.67
CA SER A 203 -23.37 13.46 -20.20
C SER A 203 -24.52 12.61 -19.65
N GLY A 204 -25.64 12.52 -20.37
CA GLY A 204 -26.79 11.68 -20.01
C GLY A 204 -26.43 10.20 -19.93
N PRO A 205 -25.95 9.58 -21.03
CA PRO A 205 -25.45 8.20 -21.00
C PRO A 205 -24.35 7.97 -19.95
N LEU A 206 -23.46 8.94 -19.72
CA LEU A 206 -22.41 8.85 -18.70
C LEU A 206 -22.98 8.77 -17.27
N ALA A 207 -24.11 9.42 -17.00
CA ALA A 207 -24.82 9.26 -15.73
C ALA A 207 -25.48 7.87 -15.61
N VAL A 208 -25.97 7.29 -16.72
CA VAL A 208 -26.66 5.99 -16.73
C VAL A 208 -25.68 4.81 -16.59
N ILE A 209 -24.45 4.91 -17.13
CA ILE A 209 -23.49 3.79 -17.11
C ILE A 209 -23.16 3.34 -15.69
N GLY A 210 -23.09 4.26 -14.73
CA GLY A 210 -22.86 3.91 -13.31
C GLY A 210 -23.98 3.06 -12.71
N ALA A 211 -25.24 3.27 -13.13
CA ALA A 211 -26.36 2.43 -12.70
C ALA A 211 -26.29 1.03 -13.32
N ALA A 212 -25.89 0.93 -14.59
CA ALA A 212 -25.68 -0.36 -15.26
C ALA A 212 -24.52 -1.15 -14.63
N GLU A 213 -23.42 -0.48 -14.27
CA GLU A 213 -22.30 -1.10 -13.54
C GLU A 213 -22.73 -1.62 -12.17
N ASN A 214 -23.55 -0.88 -11.43
CA ASN A 214 -24.04 -1.31 -10.13
C ASN A 214 -24.97 -2.54 -10.23
N ALA A 215 -25.84 -2.58 -11.24
CA ALA A 215 -26.63 -3.79 -11.53
C ALA A 215 -25.72 -4.96 -11.96
N GLY A 216 -24.67 -4.69 -12.74
CA GLY A 216 -23.63 -5.65 -13.09
C GLY A 216 -22.91 -6.25 -11.87
N LYS A 217 -22.55 -5.41 -10.88
CA LYS A 217 -21.98 -5.87 -9.60
C LYS A 217 -22.94 -6.79 -8.85
N ALA A 218 -24.24 -6.49 -8.84
CA ALA A 218 -25.24 -7.35 -8.22
C ALA A 218 -25.34 -8.72 -8.90
N LEU A 219 -25.27 -8.75 -10.24
CA LEU A 219 -25.25 -9.97 -11.04
C LEU A 219 -24.01 -10.81 -10.78
N VAL A 220 -22.83 -10.18 -10.76
CA VAL A 220 -21.57 -10.83 -10.43
C VAL A 220 -21.60 -11.39 -9.01
N ALA A 221 -22.10 -10.64 -8.03
CA ALA A 221 -22.27 -11.11 -6.67
C ALA A 221 -23.25 -12.31 -6.56
N ALA A 222 -24.29 -12.36 -7.41
CA ALA A 222 -25.18 -13.50 -7.51
C ALA A 222 -24.46 -14.74 -8.08
N GLY A 223 -23.65 -14.57 -9.13
CA GLY A 223 -22.82 -15.63 -9.69
C GLY A 223 -21.78 -16.16 -8.70
N GLU A 224 -21.10 -15.27 -7.97
CA GLU A 224 -20.12 -15.63 -6.94
C GLU A 224 -20.70 -16.50 -5.84
N ARG A 225 -21.97 -16.28 -5.48
CA ARG A 225 -22.67 -17.16 -4.52
C ARG A 225 -22.79 -18.58 -5.05
N LEU A 226 -23.09 -18.77 -6.33
CA LEU A 226 -23.16 -20.10 -6.95
C LEU A 226 -21.80 -20.78 -6.96
N VAL A 227 -20.75 -20.06 -7.39
CA VAL A 227 -19.37 -20.56 -7.38
C VAL A 227 -18.95 -20.96 -5.95
N ARG A 228 -19.24 -20.11 -4.96
CA ARG A 228 -18.96 -20.40 -3.55
C ARG A 228 -19.71 -21.63 -3.04
N ALA A 229 -21.00 -21.73 -3.35
CA ALA A 229 -21.82 -22.88 -2.93
C ALA A 229 -21.30 -24.18 -3.54
N HIS A 230 -20.82 -24.15 -4.78
CA HIS A 230 -20.18 -25.30 -5.41
C HIS A 230 -18.88 -25.70 -4.73
N LEU A 231 -17.97 -24.75 -4.50
CA LEU A 231 -16.72 -24.99 -3.78
C LEU A 231 -16.97 -25.60 -2.39
N ALA A 232 -17.98 -25.09 -1.67
CA ALA A 232 -18.38 -25.63 -0.37
C ALA A 232 -19.01 -27.04 -0.45
N ASN A 233 -19.64 -27.40 -1.57
CA ASN A 233 -20.16 -28.76 -1.79
C ASN A 233 -19.03 -29.75 -2.12
N LEU A 234 -18.00 -29.32 -2.86
CA LEU A 234 -16.80 -30.13 -3.09
C LEU A 234 -16.08 -30.50 -1.78
N ASP A 235 -16.14 -29.64 -0.77
CA ASP A 235 -15.62 -29.89 0.58
C ASP A 235 -16.36 -30.98 1.37
N ARG A 236 -17.61 -31.23 1.01
CA ARG A 236 -18.50 -32.15 1.73
C ARG A 236 -18.61 -33.51 1.07
N ALA A 237 -18.24 -33.61 -0.20
CA ALA A 237 -18.16 -34.88 -0.89
C ALA A 237 -17.14 -35.75 -0.13
N PRO A 238 -17.53 -36.94 0.37
CA PRO A 238 -16.56 -37.86 0.94
C PRO A 238 -15.50 -38.12 -0.12
N VAL A 239 -14.23 -38.03 0.25
CA VAL A 239 -13.14 -38.53 -0.59
C VAL A 239 -13.30 -40.04 -0.64
N PHE A 240 -14.17 -40.52 -1.53
CA PHE A 240 -14.29 -41.93 -1.81
C PHE A 240 -13.00 -42.35 -2.48
N ARG A 241 -12.16 -43.08 -1.74
CA ARG A 241 -11.11 -43.87 -2.37
C ARG A 241 -11.80 -44.86 -3.29
N LEU A 242 -11.44 -44.84 -4.57
CA LEU A 242 -11.98 -45.68 -5.65
C LEU A 242 -11.94 -47.19 -5.38
N THR A 243 -11.41 -47.65 -4.24
CA THR A 243 -11.31 -49.05 -3.85
C THR A 243 -12.54 -49.60 -3.12
N ASP A 244 -13.47 -48.76 -2.63
CA ASP A 244 -14.54 -49.20 -1.71
C ASP A 244 -15.96 -49.17 -2.31
N VAL A 245 -16.11 -49.12 -3.64
CA VAL A 245 -17.44 -49.07 -4.29
C VAL A 245 -17.89 -50.48 -4.70
N ASP A 246 -19.01 -50.92 -4.14
CA ASP A 246 -19.77 -52.11 -4.56
C ASP A 246 -20.09 -52.05 -6.07
N PRO A 247 -19.69 -53.04 -6.88
CA PRO A 247 -19.93 -53.05 -8.33
C PRO A 247 -21.42 -53.02 -8.73
N GLN A 248 -22.37 -53.20 -7.81
CA GLN A 248 -23.80 -53.31 -8.14
C GLN A 248 -24.59 -51.97 -8.13
N LEU A 249 -23.99 -50.85 -7.72
CA LEU A 249 -24.64 -49.52 -7.79
C LEU A 249 -24.40 -48.84 -9.15
N HIS A 250 -25.07 -49.34 -10.19
CA HIS A 250 -24.74 -49.02 -11.59
C HIS A 250 -25.31 -47.72 -12.19
N GLU A 251 -25.97 -46.83 -11.44
CA GLU A 251 -26.55 -45.61 -12.03
C GLU A 251 -26.14 -44.27 -11.37
N TRP A 252 -25.31 -44.25 -10.32
CA TRP A 252 -24.93 -42.99 -9.63
C TRP A 252 -23.43 -42.74 -9.35
N PRO A 253 -22.44 -43.11 -10.21
CA PRO A 253 -21.21 -42.28 -10.20
C PRO A 253 -20.43 -42.25 -11.53
N LYS A 254 -20.97 -41.66 -12.60
CA LYS A 254 -20.13 -41.25 -13.76
C LYS A 254 -19.81 -39.76 -13.80
N GLN A 255 -20.62 -38.91 -13.15
CA GLN A 255 -20.42 -37.46 -13.16
C GLN A 255 -19.58 -36.94 -11.98
N VAL A 256 -19.57 -37.64 -10.83
CA VAL A 256 -18.81 -37.19 -9.64
C VAL A 256 -17.37 -37.72 -9.63
N ALA A 257 -17.11 -38.90 -10.21
CA ALA A 257 -15.79 -39.53 -10.20
C ALA A 257 -14.79 -38.93 -11.22
N THR A 258 -15.23 -38.04 -12.11
CA THR A 258 -14.35 -37.28 -13.03
C THR A 258 -14.11 -35.85 -12.56
N ALA A 259 -14.68 -35.45 -11.43
CA ALA A 259 -14.56 -34.13 -10.83
C ALA A 259 -13.60 -34.12 -9.62
N GLU A 260 -12.45 -34.79 -9.72
CA GLU A 260 -11.30 -34.18 -9.04
C GLU A 260 -11.09 -32.85 -9.76
N PRO A 261 -11.19 -31.69 -9.09
CA PRO A 261 -10.66 -30.47 -9.67
C PRO A 261 -9.18 -30.77 -9.88
N ALA A 262 -8.81 -31.10 -11.11
CA ALA A 262 -7.46 -31.51 -11.46
C ALA A 262 -6.49 -30.31 -11.41
N GLY A 263 -6.68 -29.39 -10.47
CA GLY A 263 -5.77 -28.30 -10.17
C GLY A 263 -4.40 -28.85 -9.82
N ARG A 264 -3.39 -28.02 -10.03
CA ARG A 264 -2.04 -28.24 -9.49
C ARG A 264 -2.14 -28.70 -8.04
N PRO A 265 -1.35 -29.68 -7.57
CA PRO A 265 -1.45 -30.20 -6.22
C PRO A 265 -1.48 -29.05 -5.20
N GLY A 266 -2.60 -28.90 -4.50
CA GLY A 266 -2.77 -27.91 -3.42
C GLY A 266 -3.46 -26.58 -3.78
N GLN A 267 -3.90 -26.33 -5.02
CA GLN A 267 -4.69 -25.14 -5.36
C GLN A 267 -6.10 -25.48 -5.85
N ARG A 268 -7.11 -25.01 -5.12
CA ARG A 268 -8.53 -25.12 -5.49
C ARG A 268 -8.93 -23.88 -6.28
N VAL A 269 -8.97 -24.05 -7.60
CA VAL A 269 -9.30 -22.99 -8.55
C VAL A 269 -10.34 -23.50 -9.54
N LEU A 270 -11.31 -22.66 -9.88
CA LEU A 270 -12.29 -22.87 -10.94
C LEU A 270 -11.96 -21.90 -12.06
N VAL A 271 -11.48 -22.43 -13.19
CA VAL A 271 -10.90 -21.62 -14.26
C VAL A 271 -11.48 -21.98 -15.62
N ALA A 272 -11.59 -20.96 -16.46
CA ALA A 272 -11.94 -21.09 -17.86
C ALA A 272 -10.80 -20.58 -18.74
N THR A 273 -10.54 -21.30 -19.82
CA THR A 273 -9.47 -21.01 -20.77
C THR A 273 -9.83 -19.81 -21.63
N ALA A 274 -9.00 -18.78 -21.50
CA ALA A 274 -9.02 -17.55 -22.27
C ALA A 274 -7.94 -17.59 -23.36
N THR A 275 -8.31 -17.19 -24.57
CA THR A 275 -7.39 -17.09 -25.71
C THR A 275 -7.08 -15.61 -26.01
N PRO A 276 -5.81 -15.26 -26.28
CA PRO A 276 -5.40 -13.87 -26.55
C PRO A 276 -6.10 -13.22 -27.74
N GLU A 277 -6.43 -14.03 -28.75
CA GLU A 277 -7.04 -13.57 -30.00
C GLU A 277 -8.45 -12.99 -29.78
N HIS A 278 -9.08 -13.35 -28.68
CA HIS A 278 -10.49 -13.07 -28.44
C HIS A 278 -10.75 -12.20 -27.22
N LEU A 279 -9.75 -11.98 -26.35
CA LEU A 279 -9.92 -11.23 -25.09
C LEU A 279 -8.85 -10.14 -24.92
N HIS A 280 -9.31 -8.93 -24.66
CA HIS A 280 -8.43 -7.80 -24.37
C HIS A 280 -7.72 -7.98 -23.02
N GLY A 281 -6.40 -7.74 -23.01
CA GLY A 281 -5.57 -7.81 -21.80
C GLY A 281 -5.03 -9.21 -21.50
N VAL A 282 -5.27 -10.19 -22.37
CA VAL A 282 -4.69 -11.54 -22.30
C VAL A 282 -3.66 -11.67 -23.41
N ASN A 283 -2.37 -11.85 -23.04
CA ASN A 283 -1.27 -11.84 -24.02
C ASN A 283 -0.86 -13.26 -24.47
N GLU A 284 -1.15 -14.27 -23.66
CA GLU A 284 -0.86 -15.68 -23.94
C GLU A 284 -2.04 -16.56 -23.51
N PRO A 285 -2.23 -17.76 -24.08
CA PRO A 285 -3.27 -18.69 -23.64
C PRO A 285 -3.23 -18.89 -22.12
N SER A 286 -4.30 -18.49 -21.45
CA SER A 286 -4.35 -18.40 -19.98
C SER A 286 -5.63 -19.04 -19.46
N ASP A 287 -5.57 -19.62 -18.27
CA ASP A 287 -6.75 -20.05 -17.52
C ASP A 287 -7.12 -18.93 -16.54
N ILE A 288 -8.31 -18.35 -16.71
CA ILE A 288 -8.80 -17.22 -15.93
C ILE A 288 -9.99 -17.69 -15.08
N GLY A 289 -10.01 -17.37 -13.79
CA GLY A 289 -11.07 -17.84 -12.92
C GLY A 289 -10.96 -17.37 -11.49
N LEU A 290 -11.57 -18.13 -10.58
CA LEU A 290 -11.66 -17.83 -9.16
C LEU A 290 -10.99 -18.91 -8.32
N ASP A 291 -10.27 -18.52 -7.27
CA ASP A 291 -9.74 -19.45 -6.28
C ASP A 291 -10.73 -19.75 -5.13
N GLU A 292 -10.29 -20.51 -4.12
CA GLU A 292 -11.10 -20.86 -2.95
C GLU A 292 -11.55 -19.65 -2.10
N HIS A 293 -10.89 -18.51 -2.26
CA HIS A 293 -11.23 -17.24 -1.63
C HIS A 293 -12.10 -16.36 -2.53
N LEU A 294 -12.39 -16.83 -3.75
CA LEU A 294 -13.02 -16.09 -4.85
C LEU A 294 -12.17 -14.92 -5.34
N ASP A 295 -10.85 -14.98 -5.18
CA ASP A 295 -9.95 -14.00 -5.78
C ASP A 295 -9.78 -14.32 -7.27
N ALA A 296 -9.74 -13.29 -8.11
CA ALA A 296 -9.55 -13.46 -9.54
C ALA A 296 -8.10 -13.86 -9.83
N VAL A 297 -7.92 -15.01 -10.49
CA VAL A 297 -6.61 -15.57 -10.81
C VAL A 297 -6.44 -15.70 -12.31
N VAL A 298 -5.21 -15.48 -12.78
CA VAL A 298 -4.76 -15.76 -14.15
C VAL A 298 -3.61 -16.74 -14.07
N LEU A 299 -3.78 -17.91 -14.68
CA LEU A 299 -2.81 -18.99 -14.67
C LEU A 299 -2.35 -19.30 -16.10
N PRO A 300 -1.14 -19.85 -16.30
CA PRO A 300 -0.74 -20.38 -17.60
C PRO A 300 -1.76 -21.41 -18.09
N GLY A 301 -2.19 -21.30 -19.35
CA GLY A 301 -3.24 -22.12 -19.93
C GLY A 301 -2.92 -23.62 -19.82
N SER A 302 -3.86 -24.39 -19.27
CA SER A 302 -3.69 -25.84 -19.05
C SER A 302 -3.93 -26.69 -20.31
N GLY A 303 -4.39 -26.10 -21.41
CA GLY A 303 -4.73 -26.82 -22.65
C GLY A 303 -5.98 -27.69 -22.53
N ARG A 304 -6.86 -27.43 -21.54
CA ARG A 304 -8.08 -28.21 -21.30
C ARG A 304 -9.19 -27.82 -22.26
N GLY A 305 -9.78 -28.82 -22.92
CA GLY A 305 -10.88 -28.63 -23.87
C GLY A 305 -12.30 -28.77 -23.28
N ARG A 306 -12.46 -29.17 -22.02
CA ARG A 306 -13.77 -29.22 -21.35
C ARG A 306 -13.68 -28.57 -19.97
N GLN A 307 -14.52 -27.56 -19.78
CA GLN A 307 -14.75 -26.87 -18.52
C GLN A 307 -16.15 -27.24 -18.02
N SER A 308 -16.33 -27.22 -16.70
CA SER A 308 -17.65 -27.28 -16.08
C SER A 308 -18.38 -25.94 -16.28
N ASN A 309 -19.70 -25.97 -16.23
CA ASN A 309 -20.52 -24.76 -16.40
C ASN A 309 -20.20 -23.69 -15.32
N LEU A 310 -19.75 -24.13 -14.14
CA LEU A 310 -19.34 -23.24 -13.05
C LEU A 310 -17.91 -22.71 -13.19
N GLU A 311 -17.03 -23.42 -13.89
CA GLU A 311 -15.74 -22.87 -14.33
C GLU A 311 -15.94 -21.73 -15.34
N GLU A 312 -16.90 -21.87 -16.27
CA GLU A 312 -17.28 -20.78 -17.19
C GLU A 312 -17.83 -19.56 -16.43
N LEU A 313 -18.72 -19.78 -15.44
CA LEU A 313 -19.22 -18.72 -14.56
C LEU A 313 -18.11 -18.04 -13.75
N ALA A 314 -17.19 -18.82 -13.17
CA ALA A 314 -16.04 -18.29 -12.45
C ALA A 314 -15.11 -17.48 -13.35
N GLY A 315 -14.86 -17.96 -14.58
CA GLY A 315 -14.08 -17.26 -15.57
C GLY A 315 -14.73 -15.95 -16.02
N PHE A 316 -16.05 -15.91 -16.24
CA PHE A 316 -16.78 -14.66 -16.49
C PHE A 316 -16.61 -13.64 -15.37
N ILE A 317 -16.79 -14.05 -14.11
CA ILE A 317 -16.64 -13.17 -12.95
C ILE A 317 -15.20 -12.63 -12.86
N ALA A 318 -14.21 -13.49 -13.07
CA ALA A 318 -12.81 -13.11 -13.07
C ALA A 318 -12.48 -12.12 -14.20
N MET A 319 -12.98 -12.35 -15.41
CA MET A 319 -12.83 -11.42 -16.54
C MET A 319 -13.44 -10.05 -16.23
N TRP A 320 -14.63 -10.00 -15.64
CA TRP A 320 -15.26 -8.74 -15.21
C TRP A 320 -14.38 -7.98 -14.21
N ARG A 321 -13.87 -8.68 -13.18
CA ARG A 321 -13.01 -8.06 -12.15
C ARG A 321 -11.68 -7.56 -12.70
N LEU A 322 -11.10 -8.29 -13.64
CA LEU A 322 -9.82 -7.95 -14.26
C LEU A 322 -9.96 -6.90 -15.39
N GLY A 323 -11.19 -6.57 -15.80
CA GLY A 323 -11.45 -5.65 -16.90
C GLY A 323 -11.12 -6.25 -18.27
N HIS A 324 -11.17 -7.57 -18.40
CA HIS A 324 -11.06 -8.26 -19.69
C HIS A 324 -12.40 -8.20 -20.43
N TRP A 325 -12.34 -8.04 -21.75
CA TRP A 325 -13.54 -7.95 -22.59
C TRP A 325 -13.29 -8.54 -23.99
N PRO A 326 -14.33 -9.05 -24.67
CA PRO A 326 -14.17 -9.71 -25.98
C PRO A 326 -13.78 -8.76 -27.11
N THR A 327 -12.71 -9.05 -27.86
CA THR A 327 -12.18 -8.14 -28.89
C THR A 327 -13.00 -8.11 -30.18
N ALA A 328 -13.54 -9.26 -30.58
CA ALA A 328 -14.13 -9.47 -31.91
C ALA A 328 -15.30 -8.53 -32.25
N ARG A 329 -16.07 -8.08 -31.26
CA ARG A 329 -17.30 -7.30 -31.47
C ARG A 329 -17.16 -5.81 -31.19
N ARG A 330 -15.98 -5.35 -30.75
CA ARG A 330 -15.81 -3.96 -30.32
C ARG A 330 -16.14 -2.97 -31.44
N ALA A 331 -15.57 -3.13 -32.63
CA ALA A 331 -15.75 -2.17 -33.72
C ALA A 331 -17.24 -1.98 -34.08
N ASP A 332 -17.98 -3.09 -34.20
CA ASP A 332 -19.41 -3.08 -34.52
C ASP A 332 -20.25 -2.48 -33.37
N LEU A 333 -19.93 -2.84 -32.13
CA LEU A 333 -20.61 -2.29 -30.95
C LEU A 333 -20.34 -0.80 -30.79
N GLU A 334 -19.10 -0.36 -31.00
CA GLU A 334 -18.72 1.05 -30.92
C GLU A 334 -19.49 1.87 -31.95
N LEU A 335 -19.49 1.44 -33.22
CA LEU A 335 -20.25 2.08 -34.29
C LEU A 335 -21.75 2.19 -33.97
N ARG A 336 -22.35 1.09 -33.48
CA ARG A 336 -23.78 1.02 -33.20
C ARG A 336 -24.19 1.80 -31.95
N LEU A 337 -23.46 1.60 -30.85
CA LEU A 337 -23.79 2.17 -29.55
C LEU A 337 -23.52 3.68 -29.52
N PHE A 338 -22.45 4.13 -30.19
CA PHE A 338 -22.13 5.55 -30.29
C PHE A 338 -22.79 6.26 -31.48
N ALA A 339 -23.81 5.65 -32.12
CA ALA A 339 -24.57 6.29 -33.18
C ALA A 339 -25.31 7.54 -32.69
N THR A 340 -25.95 7.46 -31.50
CA THR A 340 -26.58 8.60 -30.81
C THR A 340 -26.52 8.41 -29.29
N PRO A 341 -26.54 9.49 -28.49
CA PRO A 341 -26.63 9.39 -27.03
C PRO A 341 -27.83 8.56 -26.56
N ASP A 342 -29.00 8.73 -27.19
CA ASP A 342 -30.21 7.98 -26.84
C ASP A 342 -30.08 6.47 -27.09
N THR A 343 -29.34 6.07 -28.14
CA THR A 343 -29.07 4.66 -28.44
C THR A 343 -28.27 4.01 -27.33
N LEU A 344 -27.19 4.66 -26.88
CA LEU A 344 -26.37 4.17 -25.77
C LEU A 344 -27.15 4.17 -24.45
N ALA A 345 -27.87 5.24 -24.13
CA ALA A 345 -28.68 5.30 -22.90
C ALA A 345 -29.76 4.21 -22.86
N THR A 346 -30.42 3.94 -24.00
CA THR A 346 -31.40 2.85 -24.12
C THR A 346 -30.75 1.49 -23.88
N TRP A 347 -29.61 1.24 -24.53
CA TRP A 347 -28.87 -0.01 -24.36
C TRP A 347 -28.37 -0.21 -22.92
N LEU A 348 -27.87 0.85 -22.26
CA LEU A 348 -27.43 0.78 -20.86
C LEU A 348 -28.59 0.51 -19.89
N ASN A 349 -29.77 1.09 -20.15
CA ASN A 349 -30.96 0.80 -19.34
C ASN A 349 -31.45 -0.64 -19.55
N GLN A 350 -31.41 -1.15 -20.78
CA GLN A 350 -31.71 -2.55 -21.08
C GLN A 350 -30.73 -3.49 -20.36
N LEU A 351 -29.42 -3.19 -20.42
CA LEU A 351 -28.39 -3.94 -19.70
C LEU A 351 -28.67 -3.95 -18.19
N ARG A 352 -28.96 -2.79 -17.59
CA ARG A 352 -29.32 -2.68 -16.16
C ARG A 352 -30.49 -3.58 -15.80
N THR A 353 -31.61 -3.45 -16.52
CA THR A 353 -32.82 -4.26 -16.26
C THR A 353 -32.53 -5.76 -16.43
N ALA A 354 -31.79 -6.15 -17.47
CA ALA A 354 -31.39 -7.53 -17.68
C ALA A 354 -30.50 -8.06 -16.54
N CYS A 355 -29.57 -7.25 -16.03
CA CYS A 355 -28.76 -7.61 -14.86
C CYS A 355 -29.62 -7.82 -13.60
N ASP A 356 -30.58 -6.93 -13.32
CA ASP A 356 -31.45 -7.06 -12.16
C ASP A 356 -32.29 -8.34 -12.21
N GLU A 357 -32.90 -8.61 -13.37
CA GLU A 357 -33.71 -9.82 -13.60
C GLU A 357 -32.87 -11.11 -13.54
N ALA A 358 -31.69 -11.12 -14.18
CA ALA A 358 -30.78 -12.26 -14.17
C ALA A 358 -30.23 -12.53 -12.76
N SER A 359 -29.93 -11.48 -11.99
CA SER A 359 -29.49 -11.60 -10.59
C SER A 359 -30.54 -12.30 -9.75
N GLU A 360 -31.81 -11.90 -9.89
CA GLU A 360 -32.93 -12.52 -9.19
C GLU A 360 -33.10 -13.98 -9.62
N TRP A 361 -32.98 -14.27 -10.92
CA TRP A 361 -33.13 -15.62 -11.46
C TRP A 361 -32.01 -16.57 -11.01
N LEU A 362 -30.74 -16.14 -11.02
CA LEU A 362 -29.62 -16.94 -10.49
C LEU A 362 -29.88 -17.33 -9.03
N GLN A 363 -30.38 -16.38 -8.23
CA GLN A 363 -30.66 -16.60 -6.82
C GLN A 363 -31.87 -17.51 -6.55
N ARG A 364 -32.93 -17.44 -7.38
CA ARG A 364 -34.21 -18.13 -7.13
C ARG A 364 -34.37 -19.46 -7.87
N ARG A 365 -33.79 -19.58 -9.08
CA ARG A 365 -34.04 -20.70 -10.00
C ARG A 365 -32.84 -21.61 -10.15
N VAL A 366 -31.63 -21.04 -10.27
CA VAL A 366 -30.41 -21.81 -10.46
C VAL A 366 -29.93 -22.43 -9.14
N PHE A 367 -30.07 -21.68 -8.04
CA PHE A 367 -29.80 -22.22 -6.72
C PHE A 367 -31.05 -22.83 -6.09
N ARG A 368 -31.13 -24.15 -6.02
CA ARG A 368 -32.19 -24.86 -5.29
C ARG A 368 -31.72 -25.19 -3.88
N LYS A 369 -32.25 -24.48 -2.88
CA LYS A 369 -31.91 -24.72 -1.48
C LYS A 369 -32.34 -26.14 -1.06
N THR A 370 -31.39 -27.03 -0.79
CA THR A 370 -31.62 -28.44 -0.39
C THR A 370 -31.45 -28.68 1.10
N GLY A 371 -30.81 -27.75 1.81
CA GLY A 371 -30.77 -27.71 3.26
C GLY A 371 -30.73 -26.28 3.77
N SER A 372 -31.41 -26.01 4.87
CA SER A 372 -31.14 -24.82 5.68
C SER A 372 -30.41 -25.27 6.94
N MET A 373 -29.19 -24.75 7.15
CA MET A 373 -28.72 -24.61 8.52
C MET A 373 -29.78 -23.80 9.29
N SER A 374 -30.18 -24.26 10.47
CA SER A 374 -31.15 -23.50 11.26
C SER A 374 -30.56 -22.13 11.59
N VAL A 375 -31.42 -21.11 11.68
CA VAL A 375 -30.98 -19.74 11.98
C VAL A 375 -30.21 -19.70 13.30
N GLU A 376 -30.58 -20.54 14.27
CA GLU A 376 -29.94 -20.67 15.57
C GLU A 376 -28.51 -21.21 15.46
N VAL A 377 -28.27 -22.22 14.61
CA VAL A 377 -26.93 -22.76 14.37
C VAL A 377 -26.06 -21.73 13.65
N LEU A 378 -26.62 -21.02 12.66
CA LEU A 378 -25.90 -19.91 12.01
C LEU A 378 -25.52 -18.83 13.03
N HIS A 379 -26.50 -18.37 13.81
CA HIS A 379 -26.32 -17.30 14.78
C HIS A 379 -25.22 -17.67 15.79
N ARG A 380 -25.22 -18.92 16.28
CA ARG A 380 -24.16 -19.44 17.16
C ARG A 380 -22.81 -19.48 16.46
N ALA A 381 -22.74 -19.96 15.23
CA ALA A 381 -21.48 -20.06 14.49
C ALA A 381 -20.89 -18.67 14.17
N VAL A 382 -21.72 -17.70 13.78
CA VAL A 382 -21.29 -16.31 13.56
C VAL A 382 -20.87 -15.66 14.87
N GLN A 383 -21.63 -15.85 15.94
CA GLN A 383 -21.26 -15.35 17.26
C GLN A 383 -19.91 -15.93 17.71
N GLU A 384 -19.69 -17.23 17.53
CA GLU A 384 -18.41 -17.86 17.84
C GLU A 384 -17.28 -17.31 16.97
N TYR A 385 -17.53 -17.15 15.66
CA TYR A 385 -16.57 -16.57 14.72
C TYR A 385 -16.18 -15.14 15.10
N LEU A 386 -17.14 -14.28 15.43
CA LEU A 386 -16.90 -12.90 15.89
C LEU A 386 -16.21 -12.83 17.26
N ASN A 387 -16.38 -13.85 18.10
CA ASN A 387 -15.71 -13.98 19.38
C ASN A 387 -14.28 -14.56 19.27
N LEU A 388 -13.82 -14.91 18.07
CA LEU A 388 -12.44 -15.34 17.89
C LEU A 388 -11.47 -14.20 18.26
N PRO A 389 -10.33 -14.50 18.92
CA PRO A 389 -9.34 -13.50 19.30
C PRO A 389 -8.85 -12.62 18.15
N LEU A 390 -8.92 -13.08 16.91
CA LEU A 390 -8.53 -12.32 15.71
C LEU A 390 -9.36 -11.04 15.53
N TRP A 391 -10.64 -11.04 15.93
CA TRP A 391 -11.49 -9.84 15.86
C TRP A 391 -11.21 -8.86 16.99
N GLN A 392 -10.90 -9.36 18.19
CA GLN A 392 -10.64 -8.51 19.36
C GLN A 392 -9.22 -7.92 19.33
N ASN A 393 -8.28 -8.62 18.67
CA ASN A 393 -6.86 -8.28 18.60
C ASN A 393 -6.42 -7.83 17.19
N ARG A 394 -7.29 -7.23 16.39
CA ARG A 394 -6.96 -6.77 15.02
C ARG A 394 -5.73 -5.87 14.97
N SER A 395 -5.69 -4.84 15.82
CA SER A 395 -4.52 -3.96 15.90
C SER A 395 -3.22 -4.71 16.25
N LEU A 396 -3.28 -5.74 17.10
CA LEU A 396 -2.11 -6.57 17.43
C LEU A 396 -1.73 -7.47 16.25
N LEU A 397 -2.70 -8.01 15.51
CA LEU A 397 -2.44 -8.78 14.29
C LEU A 397 -1.69 -7.94 13.26
N TYR A 398 -2.09 -6.69 13.04
CA TYR A 398 -1.40 -5.79 12.12
C TYR A 398 0.05 -5.50 12.53
N GLU A 399 0.27 -5.18 13.80
CA GLU A 399 1.62 -4.94 14.34
C GLU A 399 2.53 -6.17 14.14
N VAL A 400 2.03 -7.36 14.52
CA VAL A 400 2.77 -8.61 14.39
C VAL A 400 3.02 -8.95 12.92
N TRP A 401 2.05 -8.69 12.05
CA TRP A 401 2.15 -8.91 10.62
C TRP A 401 3.28 -8.08 9.99
N VAL A 402 3.31 -6.78 10.26
CA VAL A 402 4.36 -5.86 9.77
C VAL A 402 5.72 -6.24 10.34
N LEU A 403 5.78 -6.64 11.61
CA LEU A 403 6.99 -7.15 12.23
C LEU A 403 7.50 -8.42 11.53
N CYS A 404 6.65 -9.42 11.32
CA CYS A 404 6.99 -10.65 10.62
C CYS A 404 7.48 -10.38 9.18
N ALA A 405 6.83 -9.47 8.45
CA ALA A 405 7.24 -9.08 7.10
C ALA A 405 8.62 -8.39 7.10
N THR A 406 8.87 -7.51 8.07
CA THR A 406 10.18 -6.84 8.25
C THR A 406 11.28 -7.85 8.55
N LEU A 407 11.00 -8.84 9.40
CA LEU A 407 11.94 -9.92 9.72
C LEU A 407 12.22 -10.81 8.50
N ASP A 408 11.21 -11.14 7.70
CA ASP A 408 11.41 -11.88 6.44
C ASP A 408 12.32 -11.11 5.48
N ALA A 409 12.11 -9.81 5.33
CA ALA A 409 12.96 -8.98 4.48
C ALA A 409 14.41 -8.94 4.94
N ALA A 410 14.64 -8.83 6.25
CA ALA A 410 15.98 -8.88 6.82
C ALA A 410 16.67 -10.21 6.50
N GLU A 411 15.95 -11.34 6.57
CA GLU A 411 16.49 -12.63 6.14
C GLU A 411 16.87 -12.65 4.66
N HIS A 412 16.04 -12.10 3.78
CA HIS A 412 16.38 -11.99 2.36
C HIS A 412 17.61 -11.09 2.12
N ALA A 413 17.85 -10.12 3.00
CA ALA A 413 19.02 -9.27 2.99
C ALA A 413 20.27 -9.90 3.65
N GLY A 414 20.22 -11.18 4.05
CA GLY A 414 21.36 -11.92 4.59
C GLY A 414 21.49 -11.89 6.12
N TRP A 415 20.47 -11.42 6.82
CA TRP A 415 20.42 -11.44 8.29
C TRP A 415 19.83 -12.76 8.81
N ILE A 416 20.26 -13.14 10.01
CA ILE A 416 19.72 -14.27 10.76
C ILE A 416 18.85 -13.71 11.88
N VAL A 417 17.58 -14.10 11.91
CA VAL A 417 16.60 -13.61 12.89
C VAL A 417 16.61 -14.48 14.14
N GLU A 418 16.72 -13.85 15.30
CA GLU A 418 16.56 -14.47 16.62
C GLU A 418 15.40 -13.80 17.37
N LEU A 419 14.47 -14.58 17.93
CA LEU A 419 13.31 -14.08 18.69
C LEU A 419 13.43 -14.50 20.16
N PRO A 420 14.07 -13.67 21.03
CA PRO A 420 14.45 -14.07 22.39
C PRO A 420 13.28 -14.41 23.34
N GLY A 421 12.03 -14.13 22.94
CA GLY A 421 10.82 -14.47 23.69
C GLY A 421 10.01 -15.66 23.16
N LEU A 422 10.55 -16.43 22.21
CA LEU A 422 9.88 -17.58 21.56
C LEU A 422 10.73 -18.85 21.57
N LEU A 423 11.53 -19.05 22.62
CA LEU A 423 12.47 -20.17 22.69
C LEU A 423 11.84 -21.46 23.21
N GLN A 424 10.80 -21.41 24.04
CA GLN A 424 10.15 -22.58 24.64
C GLN A 424 8.62 -22.58 24.52
N ASP A 425 8.01 -23.77 24.59
CA ASP A 425 6.55 -23.94 24.64
C ASP A 425 5.97 -23.26 25.88
N GLY A 426 5.08 -22.30 25.67
CA GLY A 426 4.40 -21.56 26.74
C GLY A 426 4.97 -20.18 27.00
N ASP A 427 6.12 -19.85 26.43
CA ASP A 427 6.65 -18.48 26.40
C ASP A 427 5.69 -17.54 25.67
N VAL A 428 5.71 -16.28 26.10
CA VAL A 428 4.88 -15.22 25.54
C VAL A 428 5.80 -14.22 24.85
N TRP A 429 5.60 -14.03 23.56
CA TRP A 429 6.23 -12.96 22.81
C TRP A 429 5.57 -11.63 23.18
N ARG A 430 6.25 -10.88 24.04
CA ARG A 430 5.77 -9.60 24.58
C ARG A 430 6.20 -8.45 23.67
N LEU A 431 5.22 -7.74 23.13
CA LEU A 431 5.43 -6.49 22.40
C LEU A 431 5.22 -5.32 23.37
N SER A 432 6.26 -4.52 23.62
CA SER A 432 6.15 -3.44 24.59
C SER A 432 5.30 -2.27 24.10
N GLU A 433 4.34 -1.80 24.90
CA GLU A 433 3.63 -0.55 24.57
C GLU A 433 4.39 0.72 24.94
N GLY A 434 5.32 0.60 25.88
CA GLY A 434 6.07 1.70 26.46
C GLY A 434 7.58 1.56 26.27
N ARG A 435 8.35 2.41 26.95
CA ARG A 435 9.81 2.39 26.89
C ARG A 435 10.32 1.05 27.42
N THR A 436 10.88 0.24 26.54
CA THR A 436 11.48 -1.05 26.85
C THR A 436 13.00 -0.99 26.65
N ASP A 437 13.74 -1.71 27.49
CA ASP A 437 15.17 -1.99 27.35
C ASP A 437 15.43 -3.30 26.59
N ARG A 438 14.36 -4.03 26.22
CA ARG A 438 14.43 -5.30 25.50
C ARG A 438 13.86 -5.18 24.10
N PRO A 439 14.62 -5.56 23.05
CA PRO A 439 14.12 -5.64 21.69
C PRO A 439 13.16 -6.83 21.52
N VAL A 440 12.25 -6.73 20.56
CA VAL A 440 11.29 -7.80 20.21
C VAL A 440 11.93 -8.89 19.35
N GLY A 441 13.07 -8.59 18.73
CA GLY A 441 13.89 -9.51 17.95
C GLY A 441 15.31 -9.01 17.77
N MET A 442 16.22 -9.90 17.41
CA MET A 442 17.62 -9.60 17.10
C MET A 442 17.91 -10.05 15.67
N LEU A 443 18.70 -9.27 14.95
CA LEU A 443 19.22 -9.64 13.63
C LEU A 443 20.73 -9.80 13.73
N ARG A 444 21.27 -10.92 13.27
CA ARG A 444 22.73 -11.15 13.21
C ARG A 444 23.18 -11.28 11.76
N HIS A 445 24.25 -10.59 11.38
CA HIS A 445 24.70 -10.65 9.99
C HIS A 445 25.37 -11.99 9.70
N GLY A 446 24.89 -12.74 8.70
CA GLY A 446 25.42 -14.09 8.42
C GLY A 446 26.91 -14.10 8.05
N ALA A 447 27.36 -13.09 7.30
CA ALA A 447 28.77 -12.95 6.91
C ALA A 447 29.63 -12.22 7.97
N THR A 448 29.02 -11.59 8.97
CA THR A 448 29.73 -10.80 9.99
C THR A 448 29.10 -11.04 11.36
N PRO A 449 29.39 -12.17 12.04
CA PRO A 449 28.66 -12.59 13.23
C PRO A 449 28.74 -11.64 14.45
N ALA A 450 29.68 -10.70 14.43
CA ALA A 450 29.82 -9.63 15.42
C ALA A 450 28.84 -8.46 15.18
N ALA A 451 28.41 -8.25 13.93
CA ALA A 451 27.41 -7.25 13.59
C ALA A 451 26.03 -7.78 13.95
N HIS A 452 25.32 -7.04 14.80
CA HIS A 452 23.96 -7.34 15.18
C HIS A 452 23.13 -6.07 15.26
N LEU A 453 21.83 -6.22 15.07
CA LEU A 453 20.83 -5.17 15.14
C LEU A 453 19.70 -5.61 16.07
N GLU A 454 19.07 -4.62 16.66
CA GLU A 454 17.95 -4.78 17.55
C GLU A 454 16.67 -4.36 16.81
N VAL A 455 15.65 -5.22 16.85
CA VAL A 455 14.34 -4.94 16.29
C VAL A 455 13.42 -4.52 17.43
N TRP A 456 12.79 -3.38 17.28
CA TRP A 456 11.98 -2.74 18.29
C TRP A 456 10.55 -2.55 17.79
N ARG A 457 9.59 -2.75 18.68
CA ARG A 457 8.25 -2.17 18.58
C ARG A 457 8.30 -0.90 19.42
N GLU A 458 8.24 0.27 18.79
CA GLU A 458 8.66 1.48 19.46
C GLU A 458 7.65 2.02 20.48
N PRO A 459 8.13 2.62 21.60
CA PRO A 459 7.30 3.45 22.47
C PRO A 459 7.00 4.78 21.80
N ALA A 460 5.87 5.37 22.15
CA ALA A 460 5.51 6.71 21.69
C ALA A 460 6.60 7.75 22.05
N ARG A 461 7.02 8.58 21.09
CA ARG A 461 8.02 9.63 21.31
C ARG A 461 7.53 10.98 20.78
N VAL A 462 7.74 12.02 21.57
CA VAL A 462 7.49 13.40 21.13
C VAL A 462 8.71 13.92 20.36
N ALA A 463 8.54 14.20 19.07
CA ALA A 463 9.51 14.89 18.23
C ALA A 463 8.86 16.17 17.67
N GLY A 464 9.46 17.34 17.92
CA GLY A 464 8.91 18.62 17.47
C GLY A 464 7.51 18.95 18.03
N GLY A 465 7.19 18.47 19.23
CA GLY A 465 5.87 18.65 19.85
C GLY A 465 4.79 17.68 19.35
N VAL A 466 5.11 16.77 18.43
CA VAL A 466 4.19 15.75 17.91
C VAL A 466 4.65 14.36 18.34
N GLU A 467 3.72 13.56 18.85
CA GLU A 467 3.97 12.17 19.23
C GLU A 467 4.00 11.28 17.98
N LEU A 468 5.11 10.60 17.74
CA LEU A 468 5.37 9.68 16.65
C LEU A 468 5.67 8.29 17.21
N THR A 469 5.00 7.27 16.68
CA THR A 469 5.06 5.89 17.17
C THR A 469 5.15 4.95 15.97
N PRO A 470 6.36 4.67 15.44
CA PRO A 470 6.49 3.76 14.32
C PRO A 470 6.16 2.33 14.77
N ASP A 471 5.54 1.54 13.90
CA ASP A 471 5.12 0.17 14.24
C ASP A 471 6.32 -0.75 14.43
N VAL A 472 7.37 -0.60 13.62
CA VAL A 472 8.64 -1.33 13.74
C VAL A 472 9.83 -0.39 13.50
N ALA A 473 10.86 -0.51 14.33
CA ALA A 473 12.16 0.11 14.14
C ALA A 473 13.27 -0.94 14.19
N VAL A 474 14.30 -0.80 13.35
CA VAL A 474 15.52 -1.61 13.40
C VAL A 474 16.71 -0.69 13.60
N SER A 475 17.57 -0.98 14.58
CA SER A 475 18.71 -0.13 14.92
C SER A 475 19.94 -0.93 15.36
N THR A 476 21.12 -0.35 15.18
CA THR A 476 22.31 -0.78 15.93
C THR A 476 22.12 -0.61 17.44
N PRO A 477 22.61 -1.55 18.28
CA PRO A 477 22.55 -1.43 19.73
C PRO A 477 23.25 -0.18 20.29
N GLY A 478 22.70 0.39 21.37
CA GLY A 478 23.25 1.56 22.09
C GLY A 478 22.59 2.89 21.74
N ASP A 479 23.30 4.01 21.94
CA ASP A 479 22.78 5.39 21.77
C ASP A 479 22.70 5.86 20.30
N HIS A 480 22.66 4.94 19.32
CA HIS A 480 22.80 5.27 17.89
C HIS A 480 21.49 5.21 17.09
N ARG A 481 21.52 5.90 15.93
CA ARG A 481 20.38 6.24 15.06
C ARG A 481 19.59 5.00 14.61
N ARG A 482 18.28 5.17 14.44
CA ARG A 482 17.35 4.15 13.93
C ARG A 482 17.65 3.92 12.45
N ASP A 483 18.24 2.79 12.09
CA ASP A 483 18.67 2.54 10.71
C ASP A 483 17.49 2.39 9.76
N LEU A 484 16.41 1.76 10.21
CA LEU A 484 15.19 1.55 9.44
C LEU A 484 13.95 1.81 10.30
N LEU A 485 12.99 2.56 9.75
CA LEU A 485 11.63 2.66 10.27
C LEU A 485 10.63 2.05 9.30
N VAL A 486 9.71 1.25 9.82
CA VAL A 486 8.56 0.73 9.10
C VAL A 486 7.31 1.16 9.84
N VAL A 487 6.46 1.89 9.14
CA VAL A 487 5.21 2.45 9.64
C VAL A 487 4.08 1.86 8.82
N GLU A 488 3.07 1.32 9.47
CA GLU A 488 1.83 0.98 8.82
C GLU A 488 1.01 2.25 8.61
N ALA A 489 0.66 2.54 7.35
CA ALA A 489 -0.45 3.42 7.05
C ALA A 489 -1.73 2.71 7.50
N LYS A 490 -2.07 2.86 8.78
CA LYS A 490 -3.35 2.40 9.34
C LYS A 490 -4.48 2.81 8.40
N ASP A 491 -5.48 1.93 8.25
CA ASP A 491 -6.62 1.88 7.29
C ASP A 491 -7.37 3.17 6.91
N GLN A 492 -6.96 4.32 7.42
CA GLN A 492 -7.52 5.64 7.19
C GLN A 492 -6.90 6.37 5.99
N TYR A 493 -5.83 5.83 5.42
CA TYR A 493 -5.18 6.42 4.26
C TYR A 493 -5.37 5.50 3.06
N GLU A 494 -6.36 5.83 2.22
CA GLU A 494 -6.23 5.42 0.82
C GLU A 494 -4.84 5.87 0.37
N MET A 495 -4.08 4.98 -0.26
CA MET A 495 -2.79 5.31 -0.88
C MET A 495 -2.99 6.19 -2.13
N ARG A 496 -4.03 7.05 -2.09
CA ARG A 496 -4.16 8.20 -2.94
C ARG A 496 -3.01 9.12 -2.57
N LEU A 497 -2.12 9.34 -3.53
CA LEU A 497 -1.54 10.66 -3.67
C LEU A 497 -2.74 11.60 -3.64
N GLY A 498 -2.92 12.37 -2.58
CA GLY A 498 -3.99 13.36 -2.56
C GLY A 498 -3.91 14.18 -3.86
N ARG A 499 -4.98 14.89 -4.21
CA ARG A 499 -4.72 16.15 -4.93
C ARG A 499 -3.85 16.95 -3.98
N VAL A 500 -2.53 16.79 -4.13
CA VAL A 500 -1.53 17.63 -3.50
C VAL A 500 -2.01 19.00 -3.90
N ARG A 501 -2.63 19.75 -2.99
CA ARG A 501 -2.60 21.19 -3.13
C ARG A 501 -1.11 21.43 -3.10
N PRO A 502 -0.48 21.75 -4.24
CA PRO A 502 0.90 22.15 -4.15
C PRO A 502 0.84 23.35 -3.21
N LEU A 503 1.57 23.29 -2.10
CA LEU A 503 2.20 24.53 -1.70
C LEU A 503 2.96 25.02 -2.94
N SER A 504 3.17 26.33 -3.03
CA SER A 504 3.91 27.02 -4.10
C SER A 504 5.22 26.34 -4.57
N ASP A 505 5.70 25.35 -3.81
CA ASP A 505 7.02 24.71 -3.89
C ASP A 505 6.99 23.20 -4.18
N GLY A 506 5.85 22.59 -4.50
CA GLY A 506 5.78 21.21 -5.02
C GLY A 506 6.11 20.07 -4.04
N MET A 507 6.41 20.36 -2.78
CA MET A 507 6.61 19.35 -1.72
C MET A 507 5.31 19.10 -0.91
N PRO A 508 5.05 17.86 -0.47
CA PRO A 508 3.92 17.53 0.40
C PRO A 508 4.09 18.13 1.81
N ASP A 509 3.00 18.62 2.41
CA ASP A 509 3.00 19.13 3.79
C ASP A 509 3.18 17.96 4.79
N PRO A 510 4.17 17.98 5.70
CA PRO A 510 4.35 16.95 6.72
C PRO A 510 3.18 16.86 7.73
N ASN A 511 2.33 17.88 7.80
CA ASN A 511 1.08 17.87 8.56
C ASN A 511 -0.08 17.24 7.79
N ASP A 512 0.09 17.02 6.48
CA ASP A 512 -0.91 16.36 5.67
C ASP A 512 -1.14 14.94 6.16
N LYS A 513 -2.41 14.54 6.15
CA LYS A 513 -2.87 13.22 6.56
C LYS A 513 -2.79 12.26 5.37
N THR A 514 -1.75 12.37 4.55
CA THR A 514 -1.48 11.45 3.45
C THR A 514 -0.35 10.50 3.86
N PRO A 515 -0.21 9.31 3.22
CA PRO A 515 0.90 8.40 3.51
C PRO A 515 2.28 9.08 3.40
N ILE A 516 2.41 10.00 2.43
CA ILE A 516 3.63 10.79 2.23
C ILE A 516 3.83 11.83 3.34
N GLY A 517 2.80 12.55 3.76
CA GLY A 517 2.89 13.48 4.89
C GLY A 517 3.28 12.77 6.20
N VAL A 518 2.73 11.57 6.42
CA VAL A 518 3.13 10.70 7.55
C VAL A 518 4.59 10.28 7.41
N ALA A 519 5.00 9.75 6.25
CA ALA A 519 6.38 9.35 5.99
C ALA A 519 7.36 10.51 6.24
N LEU A 520 7.03 11.72 5.78
CA LEU A 520 7.84 12.94 5.96
C LEU A 520 8.00 13.29 7.44
N ARG A 521 6.92 13.14 8.22
CA ARG A 521 6.94 13.41 9.66
C ARG A 521 7.89 12.47 10.40
N TYR A 522 7.85 11.18 10.07
CA TYR A 522 8.76 10.18 10.63
C TYR A 522 10.21 10.39 10.15
N ALA A 523 10.41 10.65 8.86
CA ALA A 523 11.72 10.92 8.29
C ALA A 523 12.38 12.16 8.93
N ASN A 524 11.64 13.27 9.06
CA ASN A 524 12.15 14.52 9.63
C ASN A 524 12.35 14.43 11.15
N GLY A 525 11.39 13.82 11.86
CA GLY A 525 11.39 13.75 13.32
C GLY A 525 12.40 12.76 13.89
N LEU A 526 12.62 11.63 13.20
CA LEU A 526 13.45 10.53 13.72
C LEU A 526 14.72 10.26 12.91
N ARG A 527 14.83 10.85 11.72
CA ARG A 527 16.00 10.82 10.83
C ARG A 527 16.58 9.40 10.61
N PRO A 528 15.76 8.40 10.26
CA PRO A 528 16.28 7.09 9.97
C PRO A 528 17.02 7.07 8.64
N ARG A 529 17.77 5.99 8.36
CA ARG A 529 18.42 5.84 7.06
C ARG A 529 17.40 5.53 5.98
N ALA A 530 16.33 4.80 6.32
CA ALA A 530 15.17 4.59 5.46
C ALA A 530 13.86 4.62 6.26
N THR A 531 12.81 5.19 5.67
CA THR A 531 11.43 5.14 6.21
C THR A 531 10.52 4.43 5.22
N TRP A 532 9.87 3.36 5.64
CA TRP A 532 8.83 2.69 4.87
C TRP A 532 7.47 2.99 5.46
N VAL A 533 6.53 3.39 4.60
CA VAL A 533 5.12 3.44 4.93
C VAL A 533 4.42 2.34 4.14
N CYS A 534 3.88 1.38 4.86
CA CYS A 534 3.32 0.14 4.32
C CYS A 534 1.81 0.09 4.54
N ASN A 535 1.08 -0.52 3.62
CA ASN A 535 -0.32 -0.88 3.80
C ASN A 535 -0.49 -2.39 3.56
N HIS A 536 -1.25 -3.05 4.42
CA HIS A 536 -1.55 -4.48 4.33
C HIS A 536 -2.66 -4.80 3.31
N CYS A 537 -3.49 -3.82 2.92
CA CYS A 537 -4.62 -4.03 2.01
C CYS A 537 -4.37 -3.51 0.58
N ASP A 538 -5.09 -4.10 -0.38
CA ASP A 538 -4.98 -3.83 -1.82
C ASP A 538 -5.77 -2.59 -2.27
N ILE A 539 -5.83 -1.56 -1.42
CA ILE A 539 -6.53 -0.31 -1.74
C ILE A 539 -5.60 0.56 -2.59
N LYS A 540 -5.33 0.10 -3.82
CA LYS A 540 -4.64 0.88 -4.85
C LYS A 540 -5.62 1.25 -5.97
N PRO A 541 -5.81 2.55 -6.25
CA PRO A 541 -5.97 2.97 -7.64
C PRO A 541 -4.66 2.67 -8.38
N ARG A 542 -4.73 2.08 -9.59
CA ARG A 542 -3.56 1.84 -10.46
C ARG A 542 -2.75 3.13 -10.61
N GLN A 543 -1.55 3.21 -10.03
CA GLN A 543 -0.64 4.35 -10.18
C GLN A 543 0.84 3.93 -10.30
N GLN A 544 1.62 4.83 -10.92
CA GLN A 544 2.94 4.59 -11.51
C GLN A 544 4.04 4.25 -10.46
N PRO A 545 4.95 3.30 -10.75
CA PRO A 545 6.05 2.88 -9.86
C PRO A 545 6.98 4.02 -9.42
N GLU A 546 7.11 5.06 -10.24
CA GLU A 546 8.02 6.20 -10.06
C GLU A 546 7.63 7.09 -8.87
N VAL A 547 6.37 7.02 -8.41
CA VAL A 547 5.85 7.84 -7.30
C VAL A 547 5.88 7.11 -5.95
N ASN A 548 6.22 5.81 -5.92
CA ASN A 548 6.36 5.03 -4.68
C ASN A 548 7.70 5.24 -3.97
N ARG A 549 8.55 6.10 -4.53
CA ARG A 549 9.82 6.53 -3.97
C ARG A 549 9.66 8.00 -3.64
N GLY A 550 9.76 8.36 -2.37
CA GLY A 550 10.17 9.72 -2.03
C GLY A 550 11.43 10.05 -2.83
N ASP A 551 11.71 11.34 -2.99
CA ASP A 551 12.95 11.73 -3.64
C ASP A 551 14.18 11.16 -2.88
N PHE A 552 15.34 11.24 -3.52
CA PHE A 552 16.62 10.80 -2.95
C PHE A 552 16.92 11.42 -1.56
N TRP A 553 16.26 12.52 -1.20
CA TRP A 553 16.45 13.27 0.04
C TRP A 553 15.59 12.78 1.19
N THR A 554 14.38 12.29 0.92
CA THR A 554 13.41 11.90 1.94
C THR A 554 13.50 10.43 2.31
N ARG A 555 14.06 9.59 1.42
CA ARG A 555 14.29 8.15 1.64
C ARG A 555 13.03 7.42 2.14
N MET A 556 11.89 7.86 1.62
CA MET A 556 10.57 7.35 1.94
C MET A 556 10.16 6.33 0.89
N HIS A 557 9.57 5.23 1.32
CA HIS A 557 9.10 4.19 0.43
C HIS A 557 7.67 3.82 0.77
N LEU A 558 6.84 3.71 -0.26
CA LEU A 558 5.44 3.31 -0.12
C LEU A 558 5.25 1.87 -0.61
N ALA A 559 4.79 0.97 0.26
CA ALA A 559 4.41 -0.40 -0.10
C ALA A 559 2.92 -0.63 0.09
N GLY A 560 2.25 -1.18 -0.93
CA GLY A 560 0.95 -1.85 -0.75
C GLY A 560 1.15 -3.36 -0.72
N GLN A 561 0.19 -4.08 -0.11
CA GLN A 561 0.24 -5.55 0.04
C GLN A 561 1.48 -6.06 0.79
N PHE A 562 1.98 -5.28 1.75
CA PHE A 562 3.16 -5.67 2.53
C PHE A 562 2.82 -6.85 3.46
N ARG A 563 3.36 -8.05 3.17
CA ARG A 563 3.04 -9.28 3.93
C ARG A 563 4.23 -10.24 4.08
N PRO A 564 4.26 -11.05 5.16
CA PRO A 564 5.23 -12.14 5.30
C PRO A 564 5.25 -13.05 4.08
N GLY A 565 6.44 -13.46 3.63
CA GLY A 565 6.64 -14.27 2.42
C GLY A 565 6.40 -13.58 1.07
N ASN A 566 5.89 -12.34 1.03
CA ASN A 566 5.70 -11.57 -0.20
C ASN A 566 6.08 -10.09 0.02
N VAL A 567 7.36 -9.88 0.28
CA VAL A 567 7.94 -8.56 0.51
C VAL A 567 8.41 -7.96 -0.82
N PRO A 568 8.12 -6.68 -1.14
CA PRO A 568 8.63 -6.03 -2.35
C PRO A 568 10.17 -6.13 -2.44
N PRO A 569 10.75 -6.46 -3.60
CA PRO A 569 12.21 -6.55 -3.76
C PRO A 569 12.94 -5.27 -3.36
N GLU A 570 12.34 -4.10 -3.59
CA GLU A 570 12.88 -2.79 -3.22
C GLU A 570 13.01 -2.63 -1.70
N PHE A 571 12.14 -3.28 -0.93
CA PHE A 571 12.23 -3.30 0.53
C PHE A 571 13.46 -4.09 0.96
N GLY A 572 13.67 -5.30 0.41
CA GLY A 572 14.87 -6.09 0.68
C GLY A 572 16.17 -5.35 0.32
N ALA A 573 16.20 -4.63 -0.80
CA ALA A 573 17.34 -3.81 -1.19
C ALA A 573 17.59 -2.64 -0.22
N SER A 574 16.52 -1.95 0.21
CA SER A 574 16.59 -0.84 1.16
C SER A 574 17.04 -1.30 2.54
N VAL A 575 16.58 -2.48 2.98
CA VAL A 575 17.03 -3.15 4.20
C VAL A 575 18.50 -3.53 4.09
N SER A 576 18.92 -4.17 3.00
CA SER A 576 20.33 -4.53 2.79
C SER A 576 21.25 -3.31 2.87
N TRP A 577 20.86 -2.20 2.24
CA TRP A 577 21.62 -0.95 2.31
C TRP A 577 21.58 -0.30 3.70
N ALA A 578 20.40 -0.13 4.29
CA ALA A 578 20.23 0.54 5.59
C ALA A 578 20.97 -0.20 6.71
N LEU A 579 21.00 -1.53 6.64
CA LEU A 579 21.54 -2.41 7.66
C LEU A 579 23.01 -2.81 7.43
N SER A 580 23.61 -2.55 6.25
CA SER A 580 24.97 -3.01 5.91
C SER A 580 26.05 -2.63 6.95
N PRO A 581 26.83 -3.61 7.47
CA PRO A 581 27.94 -3.34 8.40
C PRO A 581 28.97 -2.40 7.77
N GLY A 582 29.30 -1.29 8.44
CA GLY A 582 30.27 -0.30 7.96
C GLY A 582 29.68 0.83 7.12
N ALA A 583 28.38 0.85 6.86
CA ALA A 583 27.73 2.01 6.27
C ALA A 583 27.76 3.24 7.22
N ALA A 584 28.03 3.06 8.51
CA ALA A 584 28.28 4.13 9.48
C ALA A 584 29.79 4.38 9.75
N GLU A 585 30.67 3.49 9.30
CA GLU A 585 32.12 3.53 9.56
C GLU A 585 32.92 3.35 8.28
N HIS A 586 32.85 4.30 7.35
CA HIS A 586 33.92 4.47 6.36
C HIS A 586 35.14 5.10 7.04
N ARG A 587 35.93 4.28 7.75
CA ARG A 587 37.29 4.62 8.19
C ARG A 587 38.29 4.33 7.06
N VAL A 588 38.79 5.43 6.48
CA VAL A 588 40.17 5.67 6.00
C VAL A 588 40.84 4.52 5.21
N ALA A 589 40.30 4.21 4.04
CA ALA A 589 41.16 4.14 2.87
C ALA A 589 41.41 5.58 2.38
N ALA A 590 42.50 5.85 1.66
CA ALA A 590 42.72 7.18 1.08
C ALA A 590 41.43 7.66 0.39
N PRO A 591 40.90 8.84 0.73
CA PRO A 591 39.59 9.25 0.24
C PRO A 591 39.60 9.20 -1.28
N PRO A 592 38.63 8.52 -1.92
CA PRO A 592 38.53 8.52 -3.36
C PRO A 592 38.48 9.97 -3.86
N GLU A 593 39.11 10.25 -5.00
CA GLU A 593 39.07 11.60 -5.54
C GLU A 593 37.59 12.04 -5.74
N PRO A 594 37.23 13.27 -5.35
CA PRO A 594 35.85 13.72 -5.44
C PRO A 594 35.37 13.71 -6.89
N ARG A 595 34.27 13.01 -7.16
CA ARG A 595 33.75 12.78 -8.53
C ARG A 595 32.67 13.75 -8.99
N GLY A 596 32.08 14.52 -8.08
CA GLY A 596 31.01 15.47 -8.40
C GLY A 596 31.25 16.86 -7.83
N LEU A 597 30.46 17.81 -8.34
CA LEU A 597 30.47 19.22 -7.96
C LEU A 597 29.13 19.62 -7.36
N VAL A 598 29.16 20.30 -6.22
CA VAL A 598 28.00 20.89 -5.55
C VAL A 598 28.22 22.40 -5.44
N LEU A 599 27.37 23.17 -6.10
CA LEU A 599 27.33 24.62 -5.97
C LEU A 599 26.45 24.98 -4.77
N VAL A 600 26.99 25.71 -3.81
CA VAL A 600 26.20 26.26 -2.69
C VAL A 600 26.04 27.74 -2.96
N ILE A 601 24.82 28.19 -3.20
CA ILE A 601 24.54 29.49 -3.79
C ILE A 601 23.63 30.29 -2.86
N ASP A 602 24.16 31.38 -2.36
CA ASP A 602 23.37 32.42 -1.73
C ASP A 602 22.51 33.14 -2.78
N VAL A 603 21.20 33.18 -2.55
CA VAL A 603 20.24 33.82 -3.45
C VAL A 603 19.53 35.03 -2.83
N THR A 604 20.05 35.57 -1.72
CA THR A 604 19.48 36.77 -1.09
C THR A 604 19.67 38.01 -1.96
N ALA A 605 19.01 39.11 -1.58
CA ALA A 605 18.98 40.32 -2.37
C ALA A 605 20.37 40.95 -2.57
N SER A 606 21.26 40.83 -1.58
CA SER A 606 22.66 41.33 -1.66
C SER A 606 23.43 40.63 -2.77
N MET A 607 23.19 39.33 -2.95
CA MET A 607 23.84 38.51 -3.96
C MET A 607 23.35 38.75 -5.38
N HIS A 608 22.19 39.39 -5.62
CA HIS A 608 21.60 39.50 -6.95
C HIS A 608 22.55 40.11 -8.02
N THR A 609 23.31 41.13 -7.63
CA THR A 609 24.28 41.81 -8.53
C THR A 609 25.50 40.92 -8.84
N TYR A 610 25.89 40.05 -7.91
CA TYR A 610 27.03 39.16 -8.04
C TYR A 610 26.67 37.84 -8.70
N LEU A 611 25.47 37.33 -8.41
CA LEU A 611 24.99 36.03 -8.83
C LEU A 611 24.91 35.93 -10.35
N THR A 612 24.41 36.97 -11.03
CA THR A 612 24.37 36.97 -12.52
C THR A 612 25.77 36.83 -13.12
N ALA A 613 26.76 37.55 -12.59
CA ALA A 613 28.14 37.48 -13.07
C ALA A 613 28.81 36.15 -12.71
N ALA A 614 28.55 35.63 -11.50
CA ALA A 614 29.06 34.35 -11.04
C ALA A 614 28.51 33.18 -11.88
N LEU A 615 27.18 33.14 -12.12
CA LEU A 615 26.54 32.13 -12.96
C LEU A 615 27.03 32.19 -14.42
N ALA A 616 27.21 33.39 -14.99
CA ALA A 616 27.77 33.54 -16.33
C ALA A 616 29.20 32.97 -16.42
N ARG A 617 30.02 33.20 -15.40
CA ARG A 617 31.39 32.66 -15.35
C ARG A 617 31.43 31.16 -15.11
N LEU A 618 30.55 30.64 -14.26
CA LEU A 618 30.34 29.20 -14.12
C LEU A 618 29.95 28.58 -15.46
N GLY A 619 29.06 29.20 -16.23
CA GLY A 619 28.66 28.72 -17.55
C GLY A 619 29.77 28.76 -18.61
N ALA A 620 30.74 29.67 -18.48
CA ALA A 620 31.87 29.80 -19.40
C ALA A 620 33.05 28.87 -19.08
N ALA A 621 33.11 28.31 -17.87
CA ALA A 621 34.18 27.40 -17.45
C ALA A 621 33.93 25.95 -17.90
N GLU A 622 35.00 25.20 -18.10
CA GLU A 622 34.93 23.78 -18.44
C GLU A 622 34.80 22.92 -17.18
N TRP A 623 33.70 22.17 -17.06
CA TRP A 623 33.39 21.30 -15.91
C TRP A 623 33.33 19.82 -16.29
N SER A 624 33.92 19.45 -17.42
CA SER A 624 33.91 18.09 -18.00
C SER A 624 34.57 17.03 -17.10
N SER A 625 35.36 17.46 -16.11
CA SER A 625 35.98 16.58 -15.11
C SER A 625 35.04 16.08 -14.01
N PHE A 626 33.80 16.58 -13.94
CA PHE A 626 32.81 16.15 -12.95
C PHE A 626 31.73 15.29 -13.60
N ASP A 627 31.50 14.10 -13.04
CA ASP A 627 30.51 13.16 -13.56
C ASP A 627 29.08 13.68 -13.32
N GLN A 628 28.88 14.50 -12.28
CA GLN A 628 27.59 15.02 -11.87
C GLN A 628 27.74 16.41 -11.22
N ILE A 629 26.82 17.31 -11.55
CA ILE A 629 26.81 18.69 -11.05
C ILE A 629 25.45 18.98 -10.39
N ARG A 630 25.49 19.58 -9.20
CA ARG A 630 24.31 19.90 -8.36
C ARG A 630 24.39 21.31 -7.82
N ALA A 631 23.26 21.85 -7.36
CA ALA A 631 23.23 23.09 -6.60
C ALA A 631 22.36 22.98 -5.34
N VAL A 632 22.76 23.71 -4.29
CA VAL A 632 22.06 23.94 -3.03
C VAL A 632 21.96 25.46 -2.89
N LEU A 633 20.80 26.01 -3.20
CA LEU A 633 20.47 27.42 -3.05
C LEU A 633 19.97 27.64 -1.63
N TYR A 634 20.30 28.77 -1.02
CA TYR A 634 19.79 29.12 0.30
C TYR A 634 19.45 30.60 0.40
N SER A 635 18.54 30.90 1.32
CA SER A 635 18.17 32.26 1.71
C SER A 635 18.38 32.43 3.22
N ASP A 636 17.51 33.17 3.89
CA ASP A 636 17.52 33.40 5.33
C ASP A 636 16.43 32.56 6.08
N HIS A 637 16.46 32.57 7.41
CA HIS A 637 15.41 32.06 8.31
C HIS A 637 14.23 33.02 8.49
N GLY A 638 14.30 34.23 7.91
CA GLY A 638 13.33 35.31 8.07
C GLY A 638 11.98 35.10 7.36
N TYR A 639 11.01 35.97 7.67
CA TYR A 639 9.76 36.10 6.90
C TYR A 639 9.70 37.49 6.27
N PRO A 640 9.41 37.64 4.95
CA PRO A 640 8.98 36.60 4.02
C PRO A 640 10.12 36.08 3.11
N GLU A 641 10.71 34.93 3.44
CA GLU A 641 11.63 34.23 2.54
C GLU A 641 10.90 33.23 1.63
N PRO A 642 11.28 33.11 0.34
CA PRO A 642 10.61 32.18 -0.58
C PRO A 642 10.97 30.72 -0.31
N PHE A 643 12.16 30.46 0.25
CA PHE A 643 12.60 29.15 0.73
C PHE A 643 13.82 29.32 1.63
N LEU A 644 14.02 28.41 2.58
CA LEU A 644 15.24 28.36 3.39
C LEU A 644 16.41 27.75 2.60
N VAL A 645 16.21 26.54 2.05
CA VAL A 645 17.17 25.85 1.18
C VAL A 645 16.44 25.16 0.04
N ARG A 646 16.95 25.28 -1.19
CA ARG A 646 16.41 24.64 -2.40
C ARG A 646 17.51 23.87 -3.14
N LYS A 647 17.19 22.71 -3.71
CA LYS A 647 18.17 21.78 -4.28
C LYS A 647 17.91 21.57 -5.76
N PHE A 648 18.97 21.49 -6.56
CA PHE A 648 18.91 21.25 -8.00
C PHE A 648 19.92 20.19 -8.45
N GLY A 649 19.56 19.44 -9.49
CA GLY A 649 20.37 18.38 -10.07
C GLY A 649 20.07 16.97 -9.50
N PRO A 650 20.85 15.95 -9.88
CA PRO A 650 22.04 16.02 -10.73
C PRO A 650 21.71 16.47 -12.16
N ALA A 651 22.52 17.38 -12.68
CA ALA A 651 22.47 17.81 -14.07
C ALA A 651 23.63 17.18 -14.86
N PRO A 652 23.41 16.82 -16.15
CA PRO A 652 24.46 16.26 -17.00
C PRO A 652 25.49 17.30 -17.44
N THR A 653 25.17 18.60 -17.36
CA THR A 653 26.06 19.71 -17.71
C THR A 653 25.83 20.90 -16.79
N MET A 654 26.84 21.77 -16.69
CA MET A 654 26.73 23.02 -15.93
C MET A 654 25.62 23.91 -16.51
N ALA A 655 25.51 24.00 -17.85
CA ALA A 655 24.48 24.80 -18.51
C ALA A 655 23.05 24.39 -18.09
N ALA A 656 22.75 23.08 -18.11
CA ALA A 656 21.45 22.57 -17.68
C ALA A 656 21.15 22.86 -16.21
N LEU A 657 22.17 22.82 -15.34
CA LEU A 657 22.01 23.21 -13.94
C LEU A 657 21.71 24.70 -13.81
N LEU A 658 22.46 25.56 -14.50
CA LEU A 658 22.31 27.01 -14.42
C LEU A 658 20.96 27.48 -14.95
N GLU A 659 20.42 26.85 -16.00
CA GLU A 659 19.04 27.11 -16.47
C GLU A 659 18.01 26.81 -15.37
N ALA A 660 18.18 25.70 -14.65
CA ALA A 660 17.29 25.33 -13.55
C ALA A 660 17.43 26.28 -12.34
N VAL A 661 18.66 26.72 -12.04
CA VAL A 661 18.94 27.67 -10.95
C VAL A 661 18.39 29.07 -11.27
N ALA A 662 18.43 29.51 -12.53
CA ALA A 662 18.02 30.84 -12.95
C ALA A 662 16.53 31.15 -12.72
N VAL A 663 15.68 30.14 -12.60
CA VAL A 663 14.24 30.31 -12.31
C VAL A 663 13.90 30.31 -10.81
N ALA A 664 14.89 30.15 -9.93
CA ALA A 664 14.66 30.20 -8.49
C ALA A 664 14.34 31.65 -8.04
N PRO A 665 13.31 31.87 -7.20
CA PRO A 665 13.03 33.19 -6.66
C PRO A 665 14.16 33.65 -5.74
N SER A 666 14.48 34.95 -5.77
CA SER A 666 15.46 35.55 -4.87
C SER A 666 14.90 35.74 -3.47
N GLY A 667 15.77 35.54 -2.48
CA GLY A 667 15.54 35.81 -1.07
C GLY A 667 15.54 37.29 -0.72
N HIS A 668 15.06 37.63 0.48
CA HIS A 668 15.14 39.00 0.99
C HIS A 668 16.45 39.24 1.75
N GLY A 669 16.86 38.34 2.65
CA GLY A 669 17.99 38.52 3.55
C GLY A 669 17.64 39.56 4.61
N GLY A 670 17.04 39.11 5.72
CA GLY A 670 16.45 39.99 6.74
C GLY A 670 17.48 40.59 7.70
N ASP A 671 18.57 39.87 7.94
CA ASP A 671 19.75 40.32 8.66
C ASP A 671 21.04 40.20 7.82
N VAL A 672 22.20 40.32 8.46
CA VAL A 672 23.50 40.25 7.76
C VAL A 672 23.95 38.81 7.61
N GLU A 673 23.63 37.98 8.60
CA GLU A 673 23.84 36.55 8.58
C GLU A 673 22.80 35.86 7.67
N GLU A 674 23.17 34.79 6.98
CA GLU A 674 22.27 34.05 6.08
C GLU A 674 22.33 32.55 6.40
N ALA A 675 21.34 31.75 5.97
CA ALA A 675 21.19 30.34 6.35
C ALA A 675 22.17 29.37 5.65
N LEU A 676 23.43 29.78 5.54
CA LEU A 676 24.51 29.00 4.96
C LEU A 676 24.80 27.74 5.78
N GLU A 677 24.61 27.77 7.09
CA GLU A 677 24.75 26.59 7.95
C GLU A 677 23.80 25.46 7.57
N ASP A 678 22.55 25.77 7.22
CA ASP A 678 21.58 24.80 6.71
C ASP A 678 22.01 24.24 5.35
N ALA A 679 22.49 25.11 4.45
CA ALA A 679 22.99 24.70 3.14
C ALA A 679 24.21 23.76 3.25
N MET A 680 25.14 24.07 4.18
CA MET A 680 26.31 23.23 4.45
C MET A 680 25.94 21.91 5.11
N GLN A 681 24.93 21.88 5.98
CA GLN A 681 24.37 20.64 6.50
C GLN A 681 23.80 19.78 5.36
N ARG A 682 23.09 20.38 4.39
CA ARG A 682 22.60 19.63 3.21
C ARG A 682 23.74 19.06 2.36
N CYS A 683 24.86 19.77 2.27
CA CYS A 683 26.05 19.24 1.60
C CYS A 683 26.65 18.06 2.36
N ARG A 684 26.71 18.10 3.70
CA ARG A 684 27.19 16.96 4.51
C ARG A 684 26.30 15.74 4.31
N GLU A 685 24.98 15.92 4.37
CA GLU A 685 24.01 14.85 4.10
C GLU A 685 24.21 14.22 2.71
N LEU A 686 24.49 15.03 1.70
CA LEU A 686 24.76 14.56 0.34
C LEU A 686 26.06 13.74 0.25
N VAL A 687 27.10 14.17 0.96
CA VAL A 687 28.42 13.51 0.97
C VAL A 687 28.40 12.19 1.71
N ASP A 688 27.58 12.06 2.77
CA ASP A 688 27.38 10.79 3.47
C ASP A 688 26.91 9.68 2.51
N ASP A 689 26.21 10.04 1.42
CA ASP A 689 25.66 9.10 0.45
C ASP A 689 26.50 8.93 -0.81
N LEU A 690 26.95 10.04 -1.40
CA LEU A 690 27.66 10.03 -2.69
C LEU A 690 29.17 9.91 -2.55
N GLY A 691 29.66 9.95 -1.31
CA GLY A 691 31.07 10.09 -1.01
C GLY A 691 31.59 11.50 -1.30
N PRO A 692 32.93 11.68 -1.27
CA PRO A 692 33.58 12.98 -1.36
C PRO A 692 33.13 13.79 -2.59
N GLN A 693 32.83 15.07 -2.38
CA GLN A 693 32.48 16.02 -3.44
C GLN A 693 33.42 17.23 -3.46
N VAL A 694 33.45 17.94 -4.58
CA VAL A 694 33.92 19.33 -4.61
C VAL A 694 32.73 20.22 -4.29
N ILE A 695 32.86 21.07 -3.28
CA ILE A 695 31.83 21.99 -2.83
C ILE A 695 32.32 23.40 -3.12
N LEU A 696 31.57 24.16 -3.92
CA LEU A 696 31.86 25.56 -4.23
C LEU A 696 30.77 26.44 -3.65
N VAL A 697 31.12 27.19 -2.60
CA VAL A 697 30.23 28.14 -1.91
C VAL A 697 30.39 29.53 -2.51
N LEU A 698 29.29 30.14 -2.91
CA LEU A 698 29.19 31.52 -3.40
C LEU A 698 28.30 32.31 -2.43
N THR A 699 28.89 33.23 -1.67
CA THR A 699 28.18 34.00 -0.64
C THR A 699 28.82 35.36 -0.40
N ASP A 700 28.03 36.41 -0.16
CA ASP A 700 28.54 37.72 0.30
C ASP A 700 28.29 37.98 1.79
N ALA A 701 27.60 37.06 2.46
CA ALA A 701 27.23 37.12 3.87
C ALA A 701 27.83 35.97 4.72
N PRO A 702 28.03 36.19 6.04
CA PRO A 702 28.37 35.13 7.00
C PRO A 702 27.17 34.22 7.28
N ALA A 703 27.43 33.03 7.84
CA ALA A 703 26.38 32.13 8.32
C ALA A 703 25.82 32.60 9.69
N HIS A 704 24.63 32.18 10.08
CA HIS A 704 24.19 32.34 11.46
C HIS A 704 25.07 31.50 12.40
N THR A 705 25.32 32.02 13.60
CA THR A 705 25.98 31.24 14.66
C THR A 705 25.03 30.16 15.18
N ALA A 706 25.56 29.09 15.79
CA ALA A 706 24.74 27.96 16.26
C ALA A 706 23.65 28.36 17.27
N ASP A 707 23.86 29.42 18.05
CA ASP A 707 22.87 29.98 18.98
C ASP A 707 21.81 30.86 18.30
N ARG A 708 22.06 31.31 17.08
CA ARG A 708 21.14 32.12 16.27
C ARG A 708 20.41 31.31 15.20
N CYS A 709 20.98 30.19 14.74
CA CYS A 709 20.30 29.24 13.89
C CYS A 709 19.14 28.58 14.67
N PRO A 710 17.88 28.65 14.19
CA PRO A 710 16.73 28.02 14.85
C PRO A 710 16.88 26.50 15.07
N TYR A 711 17.77 25.87 14.30
CA TYR A 711 18.04 24.43 14.34
C TYR A 711 19.33 24.07 15.09
N GLY A 712 20.04 25.05 15.66
CA GLY A 712 21.28 24.80 16.39
C GLY A 712 22.45 24.35 15.51
N ILE A 713 22.43 24.65 14.20
CA ILE A 713 23.43 24.17 13.25
C ILE A 713 24.65 25.10 13.27
N ASP A 714 25.85 24.51 13.26
CA ASP A 714 27.12 25.23 13.22
C ASP A 714 27.82 24.95 11.89
N VAL A 715 27.94 25.99 11.05
CA VAL A 715 28.62 25.90 9.74
C VAL A 715 30.06 25.38 9.83
N GLN A 716 30.78 25.67 10.93
CA GLN A 716 32.14 25.16 11.13
C GLN A 716 32.14 23.67 11.43
N VAL A 717 31.14 23.18 12.18
CA VAL A 717 30.98 21.74 12.44
C VAL A 717 30.68 21.01 11.13
N GLU A 718 29.74 21.51 10.34
CA GLU A 718 29.37 20.92 9.05
C GLU A 718 30.54 20.94 8.05
N THR A 719 31.25 22.06 7.94
CA THR A 719 32.45 22.17 7.08
C THR A 719 33.55 21.22 7.51
N ARG A 720 33.79 21.08 8.83
CA ARG A 720 34.78 20.12 9.34
C ARG A 720 34.39 18.68 9.05
N ALA A 721 33.10 18.35 9.13
CA ALA A 721 32.59 17.03 8.76
C ALA A 721 32.83 16.73 7.28
N LEU A 722 32.53 17.70 6.40
CA LEU A 722 32.77 17.60 4.95
C LEU A 722 34.25 17.38 4.60
N LEU A 723 35.15 18.16 5.22
CA LEU A 723 36.60 18.02 5.02
C LEU A 723 37.11 16.66 5.53
N ARG A 724 36.59 16.17 6.67
CA ARG A 724 36.91 14.83 7.20
C ARG A 724 36.41 13.70 6.28
N ALA A 725 35.28 13.92 5.63
CA ALA A 725 34.75 13.01 4.62
C ALA A 725 35.52 13.06 3.29
N GLY A 726 36.61 13.83 3.19
CA GLY A 726 37.48 13.90 2.00
C GLY A 726 37.03 14.92 0.96
N CYS A 727 36.03 15.76 1.26
CA CYS A 727 35.59 16.80 0.32
C CYS A 727 36.64 17.89 0.16
N ARG A 728 36.56 18.58 -0.99
CA ARG A 728 37.29 19.85 -1.20
C ARG A 728 36.27 20.99 -1.16
N VAL A 729 36.44 21.92 -0.23
CA VAL A 729 35.55 23.05 -0.02
C VAL A 729 36.23 24.32 -0.51
N TYR A 730 35.63 24.97 -1.51
CA TYR A 730 36.05 26.24 -2.08
C TYR A 730 35.00 27.28 -1.72
N VAL A 731 35.42 28.41 -1.14
CA VAL A 731 34.53 29.50 -0.76
C VAL A 731 34.92 30.75 -1.51
N ALA A 732 34.02 31.27 -2.34
CA ALA A 732 34.12 32.59 -2.95
C ALA A 732 33.25 33.57 -2.15
N SER A 733 33.88 34.48 -1.40
CA SER A 733 33.17 35.39 -0.49
C SER A 733 33.88 36.73 -0.30
N ASP A 734 33.11 37.83 -0.36
CA ASP A 734 33.59 39.23 -0.39
C ASP A 734 33.29 40.08 0.86
N HIS A 735 32.90 39.46 1.97
CA HIS A 735 32.47 40.18 3.17
C HIS A 735 33.56 41.11 3.79
N GLN A 736 33.21 42.34 4.22
CA GLN A 736 34.10 43.29 4.96
C GLN A 736 33.68 43.47 6.44
N PRO A 737 34.58 43.64 7.44
CA PRO A 737 35.96 43.18 7.59
C PRO A 737 36.28 42.44 8.93
N ALA A 738 37.40 41.70 8.91
CA ALA A 738 38.37 41.36 9.98
C ALA A 738 37.99 40.49 11.20
N ARG A 739 36.71 40.28 11.54
CA ARG A 739 36.33 39.48 12.74
C ARG A 739 35.66 38.14 12.47
N ASP A 740 35.40 37.80 11.22
CA ASP A 740 34.70 36.56 10.94
C ASP A 740 35.61 35.33 11.11
N ALA A 741 35.40 34.64 12.24
CA ALA A 741 36.09 33.41 12.58
C ALA A 741 35.58 32.20 11.78
N THR A 742 34.47 32.33 11.05
CA THR A 742 33.76 31.21 10.39
C THR A 742 34.70 30.38 9.51
N TRP A 743 35.42 31.04 8.62
CA TRP A 743 36.34 30.37 7.69
C TRP A 743 37.79 30.35 8.17
N ALA A 744 38.15 31.21 9.13
CA ALA A 744 39.51 31.32 9.65
C ALA A 744 40.00 30.01 10.27
N ALA A 745 39.11 29.22 10.88
CA ALA A 745 39.41 27.92 11.46
C ALA A 745 39.91 26.86 10.45
N PHE A 746 39.74 27.10 9.14
CA PHE A 746 40.15 26.19 8.08
C PHE A 746 41.34 26.72 7.25
N ALA A 747 41.88 27.89 7.60
CA ALA A 747 43.06 28.43 6.94
C ALA A 747 44.23 27.45 7.04
N GLY A 748 44.78 27.04 5.89
CA GLY A 748 45.87 26.05 5.81
C GLY A 748 45.43 24.60 5.72
N HIS A 749 44.13 24.28 5.80
CA HIS A 749 43.66 22.91 5.54
C HIS A 749 43.77 22.59 4.03
N PRO A 750 44.38 21.46 3.62
CA PRO A 750 44.69 21.19 2.20
C PRO A 750 43.44 21.04 1.32
N GLY A 751 42.32 20.62 1.89
CA GLY A 751 41.02 20.53 1.22
C GLY A 751 40.18 21.81 1.26
N PHE A 752 40.67 22.91 1.83
CA PHE A 752 39.92 24.16 1.96
C PHE A 752 40.63 25.30 1.22
N ARG A 753 39.88 26.08 0.43
CA ARG A 753 40.36 27.34 -0.14
C ARG A 753 39.30 28.42 -0.04
N LYS A 754 39.72 29.63 0.30
CA LYS A 754 38.88 30.83 0.25
C LYS A 754 39.48 31.83 -0.74
N ALA A 755 38.65 32.42 -1.57
CA ALA A 755 38.99 33.53 -2.45
C ALA A 755 37.92 34.64 -2.31
N PRO A 756 38.27 35.91 -2.59
CA PRO A 756 37.28 36.97 -2.77
C PRO A 756 36.27 36.57 -3.86
N LEU A 757 34.98 36.82 -3.63
CA LEU A 757 33.93 36.65 -4.65
C LEU A 757 34.23 37.53 -5.87
N SER A 758 34.79 38.72 -5.66
CA SER A 758 35.22 39.70 -6.67
C SER A 758 36.32 39.16 -7.59
N GLU A 759 37.28 38.44 -7.01
CA GLU A 759 38.32 37.73 -7.74
C GLU A 759 37.71 36.59 -8.57
N PHE A 760 36.79 35.82 -7.97
CA PHE A 760 36.04 34.80 -8.70
C PHE A 760 35.29 35.40 -9.89
N MET A 761 34.68 36.57 -9.75
CA MET A 761 33.96 37.25 -10.85
C MET A 761 34.87 37.89 -11.91
N GLY A 762 36.19 38.00 -11.68
CA GLY A 762 37.12 38.64 -12.61
C GLY A 762 37.05 40.18 -12.61
N ARG A 763 36.57 40.80 -11.53
CA ARG A 763 36.66 42.25 -11.34
C ARG A 763 37.99 42.58 -10.66
N GLU A 764 39.07 42.65 -11.43
CA GLU A 764 40.31 43.25 -10.94
C GLU A 764 40.08 44.76 -10.70
N GLY A 765 40.05 45.17 -9.43
CA GLY A 765 40.34 46.54 -9.02
C GLY A 765 39.38 47.65 -9.50
N ALA A 766 38.21 47.75 -8.85
CA ALA A 766 37.57 49.05 -8.66
C ALA A 766 37.47 49.31 -7.14
N ARG A 767 38.59 49.75 -6.54
CA ARG A 767 38.52 50.44 -5.25
C ARG A 767 37.88 51.81 -5.51
N GLY A 768 36.66 51.97 -5.02
CA GLY A 768 36.05 53.27 -4.70
C GLY A 768 35.88 53.33 -3.20
#